data_AF-A0A812JZV3-F1
#
_entry.id   AF-A0A812JZV3-F1
#
_cell.length_a   1.000
_cell.length_b   1.000
_cell.length_c   1.000
_cell.angle_alpha   90.00
_cell.angle_beta   90.00
_cell.angle_gamma   90.00
#
_symmetry.space_group_name_H-M   'P 1'
#
loop_
_entity.id
_entity.type
_entity.pdbx_description
1 polymer ?
#
loop_
_entity_poly.entity_id
_entity_poly.type
_entity_poly.pdbx_seq_one_letter_code
_entity_poly.pdbx_strand_id
1 'polypeptide(L)'
;MRIALELETQLHVIISTTTALSAWLFDHWSDSRGGEVGAWERYPAPAESWYSATFHRAGHQSIIQVDVLGGAFLVNGRPVGRLPEQISESECYVRLFRDSIFDVQPAHGGRGYKTRIMGGACFGFDLEEDGQVIITEEREVEGQLVKATLVPHQSFQGDLPISFVEDYSHWLVRGKGGKASVYFRPIQFDHPDNQYGCSVRGAPYVLHVDSMMVIRSQDSSKLVDVRSDTFHAISSVLRRLEDPDHIHIFRNDAKAPEAILPRRLLERGAWGAGQLQNLHFQIIAGRSVRIISREFGGEVAADQNIGTLVGLQHGLLLETTHEKKLLLPHSEVLREIHGNHCLVKMNLGHLLNPPVFVYSVREDLRELRGQKDRVAWLYLAKLHALTSHVLRDPFTLRTGTETSLGLLRSARCRGNLSNGADVPRSEAERTLQEIARLSPVRQSKNGAEVVNFQQFCALCAHEGFAFLARDALQEISEQQALSGLQSHHQPQYCLERCGSLAQRAYFRSSEIFGLPGRLEAEEEAAAAQPCRPWQPEPWHESLGGCQEVRDVAFVIFGKTLAPPPERRPCLKSLLLTNQSLQGCGNVSCEEQSVGTWELMSGDGLRHWWLTFFRAAKRGSKEKCSFMLAYFASRWPHCVAHLQVLASICLHSNDFRALDPPAYSLYIQPNERDLNANTVQGIIRRHLRPFKEARPQRPTHRQQIQADQEYKARKQEHNHLCAESLQRLQGVVNQRWLQKLRAVQVHDCEDHMVQNALALAGELNGCFERWWRAAELHAFLEQVENTIQQFGGASLRNLLPWSSRAVWGSCPAETRTLPPPACRDAFNLSEPLPSELEEHPLDDLWEAGAPKEQFVLKPTPAFQPPPRRSAELQLARDEGCSAIYAELSKPLHESWRLAQEMKLPQISDGCFPTTLSDDLQAALEARQKETDGAWQRVLEAMHGQGRFDALMRSCGLLEEPAPLYVLSRLLREEGQLTQ
;
A
#
# COMPACT_ATOMS: atom_id res chain seq x y z
N MET A 1 -54.43 27.10 16.42
CA MET A 1 -55.89 27.01 16.62
C MET A 1 -56.50 28.34 17.08
N ARG A 2 -56.30 28.83 18.32
CA ARG A 2 -56.88 30.13 18.78
C ARG A 2 -56.61 31.31 17.83
N ILE A 3 -55.35 31.51 17.43
CA ILE A 3 -54.93 32.55 16.46
C ILE A 3 -55.57 32.35 15.07
N ALA A 4 -55.83 31.09 14.65
CA ALA A 4 -56.42 30.80 13.34
C ALA A 4 -57.91 31.19 13.30
N LEU A 5 -58.64 30.95 14.40
CA LEU A 5 -60.04 31.37 14.56
C LEU A 5 -60.19 32.90 14.65
N GLU A 6 -59.21 33.59 15.24
CA GLU A 6 -59.18 35.07 15.26
C GLU A 6 -58.88 35.69 13.87
N LEU A 7 -58.18 34.95 13.00
CA LEU A 7 -57.85 35.37 11.63
C LEU A 7 -58.84 34.87 10.57
N GLU A 8 -59.73 33.92 10.89
CA GLU A 8 -60.66 33.26 9.98
C GLU A 8 -61.49 34.26 9.15
N THR A 9 -62.13 35.23 9.81
CA THR A 9 -62.90 36.28 9.11
C THR A 9 -62.03 37.16 8.19
N GLN A 10 -60.77 37.40 8.53
CA GLN A 10 -59.86 38.18 7.68
C GLN A 10 -59.37 37.36 6.48
N LEU A 11 -59.06 36.07 6.69
CA LEU A 11 -58.69 35.12 5.64
C LEU A 11 -59.81 34.98 4.61
N HIS A 12 -61.07 34.79 5.05
CA HIS A 12 -62.21 34.69 4.13
C HIS A 12 -62.41 35.97 3.29
N VAL A 13 -62.23 37.16 3.88
CA VAL A 13 -62.27 38.43 3.13
C VAL A 13 -61.15 38.49 2.09
N ILE A 14 -59.91 38.18 2.47
CA ILE A 14 -58.76 38.17 1.54
C ILE A 14 -59.00 37.18 0.39
N ILE A 15 -59.43 35.95 0.68
CA ILE A 15 -59.71 34.92 -0.34
C ILE A 15 -60.83 35.35 -1.29
N SER A 16 -61.89 36.00 -0.78
CA SER A 16 -63.00 36.48 -1.62
C SER A 16 -62.66 37.66 -2.53
N THR A 17 -61.54 38.35 -2.27
CA THR A 17 -61.15 39.60 -2.96
C THR A 17 -59.85 39.49 -3.76
N THR A 18 -59.11 38.37 -3.65
CA THR A 18 -57.78 38.21 -4.26
C THR A 18 -57.64 36.84 -4.92
N THR A 19 -56.75 36.76 -5.92
CA THR A 19 -56.35 35.49 -6.56
C THR A 19 -55.35 34.68 -5.71
N ALA A 20 -55.27 34.93 -4.39
CA ALA A 20 -54.23 34.38 -3.53
C ALA A 20 -54.22 32.84 -3.47
N LEU A 21 -55.39 32.18 -3.42
CA LEU A 21 -55.46 30.71 -3.47
C LEU A 21 -55.01 30.15 -4.82
N SER A 22 -55.30 30.82 -5.93
CA SER A 22 -54.83 30.40 -7.25
C SER A 22 -53.31 30.58 -7.38
N ALA A 23 -52.76 31.71 -6.91
CA ALA A 23 -51.32 31.94 -6.88
C ALA A 23 -50.58 30.92 -6.00
N TRP A 24 -51.13 30.62 -4.81
CA TRP A 24 -50.64 29.57 -3.94
C TRP A 24 -50.66 28.20 -4.62
N LEU A 25 -51.76 27.84 -5.31
CA LEU A 25 -51.88 26.58 -6.04
C LEU A 25 -50.80 26.44 -7.13
N PHE A 26 -50.55 27.51 -7.90
CA PHE A 26 -49.52 27.53 -8.94
C PHE A 26 -48.09 27.38 -8.40
N ASP A 27 -47.85 27.79 -7.16
CA ASP A 27 -46.56 27.68 -6.47
C ASP A 27 -46.39 26.32 -5.75
N HIS A 28 -47.48 25.76 -5.18
CA HIS A 28 -47.43 24.61 -4.27
C HIS A 28 -47.84 23.25 -4.87
N TRP A 29 -48.56 23.23 -5.99
CA TRP A 29 -48.91 21.99 -6.70
C TRP A 29 -48.12 21.92 -8.00
N SER A 30 -47.18 21.00 -8.09
CA SER A 30 -46.25 20.88 -9.24
C SER A 30 -46.97 20.67 -10.57
N ASP A 31 -48.17 20.06 -10.55
CA ASP A 31 -48.97 19.76 -11.73
C ASP A 31 -49.93 20.89 -12.17
N SER A 32 -49.93 22.02 -11.47
CA SER A 32 -50.70 23.21 -11.84
C SER A 32 -50.20 23.90 -13.12
N ARG A 33 -48.95 23.63 -13.52
CA ARG A 33 -48.27 24.26 -14.67
C ARG A 33 -49.09 24.10 -15.95
N GLY A 34 -49.39 25.23 -16.60
CA GLY A 34 -50.07 25.29 -17.91
C GLY A 34 -51.56 24.96 -17.90
N GLY A 35 -52.22 24.97 -16.73
CA GLY A 35 -53.69 24.87 -16.63
C GLY A 35 -54.35 26.11 -16.07
N GLU A 36 -55.69 26.13 -16.11
CA GLU A 36 -56.53 27.23 -15.67
C GLU A 36 -57.33 26.84 -14.42
N VAL A 37 -57.46 27.78 -13.47
CA VAL A 37 -58.20 27.60 -12.22
C VAL A 37 -59.51 28.39 -12.30
N GLY A 38 -60.64 27.72 -12.08
CA GLY A 38 -61.95 28.36 -11.99
C GLY A 38 -62.12 29.23 -10.74
N ALA A 39 -63.34 29.73 -10.52
CA ALA A 39 -63.66 30.45 -9.28
C ALA A 39 -63.52 29.53 -8.06
N TRP A 40 -63.05 30.09 -6.94
CA TRP A 40 -63.00 29.40 -5.65
C TRP A 40 -64.35 29.56 -4.93
N GLU A 41 -65.03 28.45 -4.70
CA GLU A 41 -66.30 28.37 -3.98
C GLU A 41 -66.05 27.87 -2.55
N ARG A 42 -66.71 28.49 -1.55
CA ARG A 42 -66.62 28.09 -0.13
C ARG A 42 -67.66 27.00 0.16
N TYR A 43 -67.29 25.97 0.92
CA TYR A 43 -68.24 24.94 1.34
C TYR A 43 -69.28 25.49 2.33
N PRO A 44 -70.53 24.97 2.30
CA PRO A 44 -71.54 25.30 3.29
C PRO A 44 -71.23 24.68 4.65
N ALA A 45 -71.92 25.15 5.69
CA ALA A 45 -71.86 24.58 7.03
C ALA A 45 -72.11 23.05 7.02
N PRO A 46 -71.34 22.25 7.79
CA PRO A 46 -70.35 22.66 8.79
C PRO A 46 -68.91 22.82 8.27
N ALA A 47 -68.66 22.64 6.97
CA ALA A 47 -67.31 22.59 6.39
C ALA A 47 -66.79 23.97 5.94
N GLU A 48 -67.16 25.04 6.62
CA GLU A 48 -66.94 26.43 6.15
C GLU A 48 -65.47 26.86 6.01
N SER A 49 -64.52 26.11 6.58
CA SER A 49 -63.08 26.32 6.40
C SER A 49 -62.56 25.83 5.05
N TRP A 50 -63.37 25.08 4.28
CA TRP A 50 -63.00 24.50 3.01
C TRP A 50 -63.40 25.37 1.83
N TYR A 51 -62.51 25.43 0.84
CA TYR A 51 -62.72 26.00 -0.47
C TYR A 51 -62.49 24.95 -1.56
N SER A 52 -63.20 25.05 -2.68
CA SER A 52 -62.90 24.29 -3.89
C SER A 52 -62.90 25.12 -5.15
N ALA A 53 -62.07 24.73 -6.11
CA ALA A 53 -62.08 25.25 -7.48
C ALA A 53 -61.91 24.09 -8.48
N THR A 54 -62.45 24.27 -9.69
CA THR A 54 -62.19 23.34 -10.80
C THR A 54 -60.90 23.75 -11.51
N PHE A 55 -59.94 22.84 -11.63
CA PHE A 55 -58.73 23.04 -12.42
C PHE A 55 -58.84 22.31 -13.76
N HIS A 56 -58.55 23.02 -14.85
CA HIS A 56 -58.68 22.54 -16.22
C HIS A 56 -57.33 22.55 -16.92
N ARG A 57 -56.92 21.40 -17.46
CA ARG A 57 -55.70 21.29 -18.28
C ARG A 57 -55.83 20.14 -19.26
N ALA A 58 -55.47 20.37 -20.52
CA ALA A 58 -55.45 19.37 -21.59
C ALA A 58 -56.75 18.53 -21.68
N GLY A 59 -57.90 19.19 -21.69
CA GLY A 59 -59.23 18.56 -21.80
C GLY A 59 -59.72 17.81 -20.55
N HIS A 60 -58.91 17.73 -19.49
CA HIS A 60 -59.25 17.06 -18.24
C HIS A 60 -59.55 18.09 -17.13
N GLN A 61 -60.49 17.76 -16.26
CA GLN A 61 -60.88 18.54 -15.09
C GLN A 61 -60.49 17.80 -13.80
N SER A 62 -59.92 18.52 -12.84
CA SER A 62 -59.76 18.06 -11.45
C SER A 62 -60.46 19.02 -10.50
N ILE A 63 -60.99 18.51 -9.40
CA ILE A 63 -61.54 19.30 -8.29
C ILE A 63 -60.42 19.49 -7.27
N ILE A 64 -60.05 20.73 -7.04
CA ILE A 64 -59.06 21.12 -6.03
C ILE A 64 -59.82 21.52 -4.77
N GLN A 65 -59.36 21.07 -3.59
CA GLN A 65 -59.98 21.39 -2.30
C GLN A 65 -58.90 21.82 -1.30
N VAL A 66 -59.14 22.92 -0.57
CA VAL A 66 -58.20 23.50 0.41
C VAL A 66 -58.95 23.81 1.71
N ASP A 67 -58.47 23.27 2.83
CA ASP A 67 -58.87 23.72 4.17
C ASP A 67 -57.95 24.87 4.61
N VAL A 68 -58.48 26.10 4.66
CA VAL A 68 -57.66 27.27 4.95
C VAL A 68 -57.38 27.48 6.45
N LEU A 69 -58.02 26.69 7.32
CA LEU A 69 -57.75 26.68 8.76
C LEU A 69 -56.93 25.46 9.19
N GLY A 70 -57.21 24.29 8.61
CA GLY A 70 -56.48 23.05 8.86
C GLY A 70 -55.22 22.86 8.01
N GLY A 71 -55.08 23.58 6.89
CA GLY A 71 -53.96 23.47 5.95
C GLY A 71 -53.99 22.23 5.05
N ALA A 72 -55.10 21.48 5.02
CA ALA A 72 -55.25 20.30 4.20
C ALA A 72 -55.44 20.66 2.72
N PHE A 73 -54.73 19.95 1.84
CA PHE A 73 -54.84 20.09 0.39
C PHE A 73 -55.25 18.75 -0.22
N LEU A 74 -56.34 18.75 -0.99
CA LEU A 74 -56.84 17.57 -1.70
C LEU A 74 -56.96 17.85 -3.20
N VAL A 75 -56.71 16.82 -3.99
CA VAL A 75 -56.99 16.78 -5.44
C VAL A 75 -57.93 15.60 -5.68
N ASN A 76 -59.12 15.87 -6.24
CA ASN A 76 -60.19 14.89 -6.43
C ASN A 76 -60.51 14.10 -5.13
N GLY A 77 -60.58 14.80 -3.98
CA GLY A 77 -60.84 14.19 -2.67
C GLY A 77 -59.68 13.42 -2.04
N ARG A 78 -58.53 13.27 -2.72
CA ARG A 78 -57.35 12.56 -2.18
C ARG A 78 -56.36 13.54 -1.55
N PRO A 79 -55.86 13.29 -0.33
CA PRO A 79 -54.93 14.19 0.35
C PRO A 79 -53.49 14.08 -0.15
N VAL A 80 -52.66 15.06 0.23
CA VAL A 80 -51.19 14.89 0.28
C VAL A 80 -50.87 13.74 1.25
N GLY A 81 -50.00 12.83 0.83
CA GLY A 81 -49.64 11.66 1.64
C GLY A 81 -48.37 11.00 1.15
N ARG A 82 -48.19 9.73 1.53
CA ARG A 82 -47.11 8.87 1.04
C ARG A 82 -47.54 8.13 -0.22
N LEU A 83 -46.56 7.64 -0.97
CA LEU A 83 -46.81 6.70 -2.05
C LEU A 83 -47.38 5.38 -1.49
N PRO A 84 -48.30 4.71 -2.22
CA PRO A 84 -48.72 3.35 -1.92
C PRO A 84 -47.54 2.37 -1.94
N GLU A 85 -47.63 1.31 -1.12
CA GLU A 85 -46.59 0.27 -1.01
C GLU A 85 -46.25 -0.35 -2.38
N GLN A 86 -47.25 -0.53 -3.26
CA GLN A 86 -47.07 -1.05 -4.62
C GLN A 86 -46.07 -0.21 -5.46
N ILE A 87 -45.98 1.09 -5.20
CA ILE A 87 -45.03 1.98 -5.88
C ILE A 87 -43.69 2.00 -5.12
N SER A 88 -43.70 2.19 -3.80
CA SER A 88 -42.46 2.34 -3.02
C SER A 88 -41.64 1.05 -2.88
N GLU A 89 -42.26 -0.12 -3.00
CA GLU A 89 -41.58 -1.43 -2.98
C GLU A 89 -41.18 -1.91 -4.39
N SER A 90 -41.55 -1.18 -5.45
CA SER A 90 -41.20 -1.55 -6.82
C SER A 90 -39.69 -1.48 -7.07
N GLU A 91 -39.15 -2.40 -7.88
CA GLU A 91 -37.71 -2.48 -8.13
C GLU A 91 -37.14 -1.17 -8.70
N CYS A 92 -37.87 -0.53 -9.62
CA CYS A 92 -37.47 0.76 -10.19
C CYS A 92 -37.44 1.90 -9.15
N TYR A 93 -38.35 1.89 -8.16
CA TYR A 93 -38.32 2.86 -7.08
C TYR A 93 -37.13 2.62 -6.15
N VAL A 94 -37.01 1.41 -5.61
CA VAL A 94 -35.94 1.06 -4.64
C VAL A 94 -34.55 1.24 -5.25
N ARG A 95 -34.37 0.92 -6.54
CA ARG A 95 -33.10 1.08 -7.25
C ARG A 95 -32.64 2.54 -7.37
N LEU A 96 -33.57 3.46 -7.64
CA LEU A 96 -33.30 4.89 -7.91
C LEU A 96 -33.33 5.75 -6.64
N PHE A 97 -34.27 5.47 -5.73
CA PHE A 97 -34.58 6.29 -4.56
C PHE A 97 -34.20 5.64 -3.22
N ARG A 98 -33.91 4.33 -3.19
CA ARG A 98 -33.66 3.54 -1.96
C ARG A 98 -34.78 3.74 -0.92
N ASP A 99 -34.42 3.97 0.34
CA ASP A 99 -35.31 4.18 1.46
C ASP A 99 -35.87 5.62 1.55
N SER A 100 -35.74 6.42 0.48
CA SER A 100 -36.26 7.80 0.46
C SER A 100 -37.78 7.80 0.54
N ILE A 101 -38.35 8.71 1.33
CA ILE A 101 -39.81 8.84 1.50
C ILE A 101 -40.22 10.21 0.99
N PHE A 102 -41.07 10.22 -0.05
CA PHE A 102 -41.61 11.47 -0.61
C PHE A 102 -43.01 11.77 -0.08
N ASP A 103 -43.23 13.03 0.29
CA ASP A 103 -44.58 13.61 0.39
C ASP A 103 -45.07 13.88 -1.03
N VAL A 104 -46.14 13.20 -1.43
CA VAL A 104 -46.71 13.27 -2.78
C VAL A 104 -48.14 13.81 -2.77
N GLN A 105 -48.46 14.53 -3.84
CA GLN A 105 -49.77 15.07 -4.16
C GLN A 105 -50.39 14.19 -5.27
N PRO A 106 -51.71 13.97 -5.32
CA PRO A 106 -52.33 13.31 -6.46
C PRO A 106 -52.12 14.15 -7.75
N ALA A 107 -51.86 13.48 -8.87
CA ALA A 107 -51.69 14.17 -10.16
C ALA A 107 -53.05 14.54 -10.81
N HIS A 108 -53.02 15.48 -11.76
CA HIS A 108 -54.19 15.94 -12.49
C HIS A 108 -54.84 14.79 -13.28
N GLY A 109 -56.17 14.69 -13.23
CA GLY A 109 -56.91 13.57 -13.81
C GLY A 109 -57.01 12.34 -12.89
N GLY A 110 -56.39 12.36 -11.71
CA GLY A 110 -56.61 11.36 -10.65
C GLY A 110 -55.92 10.00 -10.85
N ARG A 111 -55.11 9.85 -11.89
CA ARG A 111 -54.16 8.74 -12.05
C ARG A 111 -52.80 9.19 -11.52
N GLY A 112 -52.14 8.35 -10.73
CA GLY A 112 -50.80 8.61 -10.20
C GLY A 112 -50.65 9.75 -9.18
N TYR A 113 -49.39 10.02 -8.88
CA TYR A 113 -48.90 10.91 -7.82
C TYR A 113 -47.73 11.76 -8.33
N LYS A 114 -47.55 12.98 -7.83
CA LYS A 114 -46.38 13.82 -8.09
C LYS A 114 -45.76 14.34 -6.79
N THR A 115 -44.43 14.45 -6.76
CA THR A 115 -43.73 15.17 -5.69
C THR A 115 -43.96 16.67 -5.81
N ARG A 116 -43.67 17.40 -4.73
CA ARG A 116 -43.36 18.84 -4.82
C ARG A 116 -42.10 19.06 -5.65
N ILE A 117 -41.87 20.29 -6.10
CA ILE A 117 -40.64 20.65 -6.81
C ILE A 117 -39.48 20.62 -5.82
N MET A 118 -38.46 19.81 -6.11
CA MET A 118 -37.26 19.60 -5.31
C MET A 118 -36.04 19.71 -6.23
N GLY A 119 -35.10 20.61 -5.91
CA GLY A 119 -33.87 20.78 -6.73
C GLY A 119 -34.13 21.10 -8.22
N GLY A 120 -35.21 21.83 -8.51
CA GLY A 120 -35.60 22.22 -9.88
C GLY A 120 -36.37 21.19 -10.71
N ALA A 121 -36.74 20.04 -10.12
CA ALA A 121 -37.57 19.03 -10.77
C ALA A 121 -38.69 18.51 -9.86
N CYS A 122 -39.67 17.84 -10.44
CA CYS A 122 -40.61 17.00 -9.70
C CYS A 122 -40.68 15.60 -10.33
N PHE A 123 -40.96 14.59 -9.51
CA PHE A 123 -41.11 13.21 -9.96
C PHE A 123 -42.58 12.83 -10.00
N GLY A 124 -43.01 12.23 -11.10
CA GLY A 124 -44.33 11.60 -11.26
C GLY A 124 -44.25 10.09 -11.10
N PHE A 125 -45.26 9.51 -10.47
CA PHE A 125 -45.41 8.08 -10.21
C PHE A 125 -46.80 7.65 -10.66
N ASP A 126 -46.87 6.98 -11.80
CA ASP A 126 -48.10 6.41 -12.34
C ASP A 126 -48.09 4.88 -12.15
N LEU A 127 -49.26 4.28 -11.97
CA LEU A 127 -49.45 2.84 -11.82
C LEU A 127 -50.43 2.39 -12.90
N GLU A 128 -49.96 1.51 -13.79
CA GLU A 128 -50.75 0.96 -14.90
C GLU A 128 -51.69 -0.16 -14.44
N GLU A 129 -52.65 -0.53 -15.29
CA GLU A 129 -53.66 -1.57 -14.98
C GLU A 129 -53.05 -2.97 -14.77
N ASP A 130 -51.87 -3.23 -15.33
CA ASP A 130 -51.09 -4.46 -15.14
C ASP A 130 -50.22 -4.45 -13.88
N GLY A 131 -50.19 -3.34 -13.15
CA GLY A 131 -49.36 -3.13 -11.96
C GLY A 131 -47.95 -2.59 -12.24
N GLN A 132 -47.60 -2.26 -13.49
CA GLN A 132 -46.32 -1.63 -13.80
C GLN A 132 -46.26 -0.19 -13.27
N VAL A 133 -45.14 0.15 -12.63
CA VAL A 133 -44.87 1.50 -12.09
C VAL A 133 -44.10 2.32 -13.11
N ILE A 134 -44.67 3.44 -13.54
CA ILE A 134 -44.02 4.39 -14.43
C ILE A 134 -43.51 5.58 -13.60
N ILE A 135 -42.21 5.83 -13.67
CA ILE A 135 -41.55 6.96 -13.02
C ILE A 135 -41.19 8.00 -14.08
N THR A 136 -41.57 9.27 -13.86
CA THR A 136 -41.21 10.39 -14.73
C THR A 136 -40.51 11.50 -13.95
N GLU A 137 -39.63 12.26 -14.61
CA GLU A 137 -39.06 13.51 -14.09
C GLU A 137 -39.52 14.65 -15.00
N GLU A 138 -40.07 15.71 -14.41
CA GLU A 138 -40.33 16.97 -15.09
C GLU A 138 -39.37 18.02 -14.51
N ARG A 139 -38.40 18.46 -15.31
CA ARG A 139 -37.35 19.41 -14.93
C ARG A 139 -37.34 20.61 -15.88
N GLU A 140 -37.14 21.80 -15.33
CA GLU A 140 -36.99 23.02 -16.11
C GLU A 140 -35.51 23.26 -16.43
N VAL A 141 -35.16 23.20 -17.71
CA VAL A 141 -33.78 23.34 -18.22
C VAL A 141 -33.77 24.46 -19.26
N GLU A 142 -32.99 25.52 -19.00
CA GLU A 142 -32.87 26.68 -19.91
C GLU A 142 -34.23 27.32 -20.31
N GLY A 143 -35.20 27.31 -19.40
CA GLY A 143 -36.55 27.83 -19.62
C GLY A 143 -37.46 26.91 -20.47
N GLN A 144 -37.03 25.67 -20.74
CA GLN A 144 -37.87 24.64 -21.36
C GLN A 144 -38.16 23.52 -20.35
N LEU A 145 -39.42 23.10 -20.28
CA LEU A 145 -39.82 21.92 -19.49
C LEU A 145 -39.41 20.65 -20.26
N VAL A 146 -38.47 19.90 -19.70
CA VAL A 146 -38.06 18.58 -20.18
C VAL A 146 -38.80 17.55 -19.35
N LYS A 147 -39.61 16.71 -20.01
CA LYS A 147 -40.20 15.50 -19.42
C LYS A 147 -39.37 14.30 -19.82
N ALA A 148 -38.87 13.57 -18.83
CA ALA A 148 -38.15 12.32 -18.97
C ALA A 148 -38.94 11.16 -18.35
N THR A 149 -38.86 9.97 -18.93
CA THR A 149 -39.47 8.74 -18.40
C THR A 149 -38.38 7.74 -18.08
N LEU A 150 -38.44 7.13 -16.89
CA LEU A 150 -37.49 6.10 -16.49
C LEU A 150 -37.76 4.82 -17.29
N VAL A 151 -36.73 4.31 -17.97
CA VAL A 151 -36.75 3.01 -18.64
C VAL A 151 -36.22 1.97 -17.64
N PRO A 152 -36.91 0.82 -17.45
CA PRO A 152 -36.41 -0.26 -16.61
C PRO A 152 -35.02 -0.74 -17.09
N HIS A 153 -34.08 -0.94 -16.16
CA HIS A 153 -32.71 -1.32 -16.52
C HIS A 153 -32.65 -2.70 -17.20
N GLN A 154 -33.53 -3.61 -16.80
CA GLN A 154 -33.68 -4.95 -17.36
C GLN A 154 -33.98 -4.93 -18.87
N SER A 155 -34.57 -3.85 -19.39
CA SER A 155 -34.84 -3.68 -20.82
C SER A 155 -33.56 -3.57 -21.67
N PHE A 156 -32.39 -3.37 -21.06
CA PHE A 156 -31.08 -3.30 -21.74
C PHE A 156 -30.20 -4.55 -21.53
N GLN A 157 -30.66 -5.56 -20.77
CA GLN A 157 -29.86 -6.77 -20.52
C GLN A 157 -29.57 -7.53 -21.81
N GLY A 158 -28.28 -7.82 -22.06
CA GLY A 158 -27.80 -8.53 -23.24
C GLY A 158 -27.60 -7.67 -24.50
N ASP A 159 -28.11 -6.43 -24.53
CA ASP A 159 -27.88 -5.48 -25.62
C ASP A 159 -26.81 -4.42 -25.27
N LEU A 160 -26.49 -4.21 -23.98
CA LEU A 160 -25.42 -3.31 -23.51
C LEU A 160 -24.47 -4.03 -22.52
N PRO A 161 -23.20 -3.59 -22.38
CA PRO A 161 -22.30 -4.11 -21.34
C PRO A 161 -22.89 -3.93 -19.95
N ILE A 162 -22.67 -4.87 -19.03
CA ILE A 162 -23.45 -4.97 -17.80
C ILE A 162 -23.32 -3.74 -16.89
N SER A 163 -22.18 -3.04 -16.90
CA SER A 163 -22.00 -1.78 -16.16
C SER A 163 -22.86 -0.61 -16.69
N PHE A 164 -23.20 -0.59 -17.99
CA PHE A 164 -24.19 0.38 -18.51
C PHE A 164 -25.61 0.09 -18.00
N VAL A 165 -25.89 -1.16 -17.62
CA VAL A 165 -27.17 -1.60 -17.06
C VAL A 165 -27.19 -1.39 -15.54
N GLU A 166 -26.14 -1.83 -14.83
CA GLU A 166 -26.06 -1.85 -13.37
C GLU A 166 -25.73 -0.50 -12.72
N ASP A 167 -24.88 0.33 -13.32
CA ASP A 167 -24.35 1.54 -12.65
C ASP A 167 -25.13 2.83 -12.98
N TYR A 168 -26.11 2.76 -13.89
CA TYR A 168 -26.87 3.91 -14.40
C TYR A 168 -28.38 3.76 -14.22
N SER A 169 -29.07 4.91 -14.19
CA SER A 169 -30.50 5.07 -14.41
C SER A 169 -30.76 5.60 -15.83
N HIS A 170 -31.77 5.05 -16.51
CA HIS A 170 -31.98 5.24 -17.94
C HIS A 170 -33.20 6.12 -18.19
N TRP A 171 -33.01 7.33 -18.73
CA TRP A 171 -34.07 8.33 -18.85
C TRP A 171 -34.39 8.66 -20.30
N LEU A 172 -35.54 8.20 -20.80
CA LEU A 172 -36.06 8.48 -22.12
C LEU A 172 -36.62 9.90 -22.20
N VAL A 173 -36.07 10.71 -23.12
CA VAL A 173 -36.57 12.04 -23.48
C VAL A 173 -36.96 12.02 -24.96
N ARG A 174 -38.16 12.51 -25.27
CA ARG A 174 -38.65 12.71 -26.65
C ARG A 174 -38.47 14.18 -27.03
N GLY A 175 -37.66 14.42 -28.07
CA GLY A 175 -37.36 15.75 -28.59
C GLY A 175 -38.41 16.28 -29.57
N LYS A 176 -38.37 17.59 -29.83
CA LYS A 176 -39.17 18.22 -30.89
C LYS A 176 -38.76 17.64 -32.25
N GLY A 177 -39.72 17.10 -32.99
CA GLY A 177 -39.48 16.44 -34.29
C GLY A 177 -39.40 14.90 -34.25
N GLY A 178 -39.88 14.25 -33.17
CA GLY A 178 -40.05 12.79 -33.10
C GLY A 178 -38.80 12.00 -32.70
N LYS A 179 -37.64 12.65 -32.62
CA LYS A 179 -36.38 12.03 -32.17
C LYS A 179 -36.46 11.63 -30.70
N ALA A 180 -35.93 10.46 -30.37
CA ALA A 180 -35.86 10.00 -28.99
C ALA A 180 -34.41 9.71 -28.55
N SER A 181 -34.11 9.98 -27.29
CA SER A 181 -32.82 9.71 -26.67
C SER A 181 -32.99 9.18 -25.25
N VAL A 182 -32.21 8.16 -24.88
CA VAL A 182 -32.12 7.66 -23.50
C VAL A 182 -30.82 8.15 -22.88
N TYR A 183 -30.93 8.88 -21.77
CA TYR A 183 -29.82 9.47 -21.04
C TYR A 183 -29.41 8.54 -19.89
N PHE A 184 -28.12 8.18 -19.82
CA PHE A 184 -27.55 7.34 -18.79
C PHE A 184 -27.05 8.25 -17.67
N ARG A 185 -27.84 8.33 -16.60
CA ARG A 185 -27.57 9.17 -15.42
C ARG A 185 -27.04 8.32 -14.26
N PRO A 186 -26.23 8.87 -13.34
CA PRO A 186 -25.85 8.17 -12.12
C PRO A 186 -27.07 7.54 -11.43
N ILE A 187 -26.95 6.29 -11.01
CA ILE A 187 -28.09 5.47 -10.54
C ILE A 187 -28.88 6.07 -9.36
N GLN A 188 -28.23 6.82 -8.47
CA GLN A 188 -28.85 7.39 -7.27
C GLN A 188 -29.36 8.80 -7.55
N PHE A 189 -30.65 9.05 -7.30
CA PHE A 189 -31.31 10.32 -7.64
C PHE A 189 -30.67 11.56 -6.97
N ASP A 190 -30.04 11.39 -5.81
CA ASP A 190 -29.38 12.41 -5.00
C ASP A 190 -27.94 12.72 -5.43
N HIS A 191 -27.38 11.98 -6.40
CA HIS A 191 -26.05 12.22 -6.93
C HIS A 191 -25.92 13.66 -7.48
N PRO A 192 -24.83 14.41 -7.20
CA PRO A 192 -24.71 15.82 -7.56
C PRO A 192 -24.98 16.13 -9.05
N ASP A 193 -24.52 15.28 -9.97
CA ASP A 193 -24.73 15.48 -11.41
C ASP A 193 -26.20 15.37 -11.83
N ASN A 194 -27.05 14.68 -11.06
CA ASN A 194 -28.47 14.55 -11.37
C ASN A 194 -29.24 15.88 -11.27
N GLN A 195 -28.67 16.92 -10.64
CA GLN A 195 -29.20 18.28 -10.70
C GLN A 195 -29.23 18.86 -12.13
N TYR A 196 -28.37 18.37 -13.03
CA TYR A 196 -28.30 18.79 -14.43
C TYR A 196 -29.26 18.00 -15.35
N GLY A 197 -30.02 17.03 -14.81
CA GLY A 197 -31.03 16.27 -15.56
C GLY A 197 -30.50 15.54 -16.79
N CYS A 198 -31.37 15.38 -17.79
CA CYS A 198 -31.04 14.80 -19.10
C CYS A 198 -30.26 15.78 -19.99
N SER A 199 -29.04 16.12 -19.58
CA SER A 199 -28.11 17.00 -20.31
C SER A 199 -26.71 16.38 -20.43
N VAL A 200 -25.87 16.96 -21.28
CA VAL A 200 -24.46 16.58 -21.48
C VAL A 200 -23.65 16.60 -20.16
N ARG A 201 -24.06 17.39 -19.17
CA ARG A 201 -23.45 17.42 -17.83
C ARG A 201 -24.03 16.40 -16.85
N GLY A 202 -25.32 16.09 -16.94
CA GLY A 202 -25.98 15.15 -16.02
C GLY A 202 -25.86 13.69 -16.43
N ALA A 203 -25.59 13.43 -17.71
CA ALA A 203 -25.49 12.08 -18.28
C ALA A 203 -24.17 11.89 -19.05
N PRO A 204 -23.22 11.07 -18.58
CA PRO A 204 -21.99 10.77 -19.32
C PRO A 204 -22.21 10.03 -20.65
N TYR A 205 -23.36 9.38 -20.83
CA TYR A 205 -23.71 8.68 -22.07
C TYR A 205 -25.16 8.95 -22.50
N VAL A 206 -25.40 8.92 -23.82
CA VAL A 206 -26.72 9.06 -24.44
C VAL A 206 -26.88 8.02 -25.54
N LEU A 207 -27.92 7.19 -25.46
CA LEU A 207 -28.38 6.36 -26.58
C LEU A 207 -29.29 7.19 -27.47
N HIS A 208 -28.94 7.35 -28.74
CA HIS A 208 -29.84 7.92 -29.73
C HIS A 208 -30.69 6.81 -30.34
N VAL A 209 -31.99 6.84 -30.08
CA VAL A 209 -32.96 5.82 -30.52
C VAL A 209 -33.09 5.80 -32.05
N ASP A 210 -32.88 6.94 -32.72
CA ASP A 210 -32.90 7.03 -34.18
C ASP A 210 -31.76 6.24 -34.87
N SER A 211 -30.61 6.06 -34.19
CA SER A 211 -29.39 5.49 -34.78
C SER A 211 -28.87 4.24 -34.07
N MET A 212 -29.50 3.82 -32.97
CA MET A 212 -29.08 2.73 -32.08
C MET A 212 -27.69 2.89 -31.45
N MET A 213 -27.10 4.08 -31.51
CA MET A 213 -25.75 4.33 -31.00
C MET A 213 -25.77 4.94 -29.60
N VAL A 214 -25.09 4.30 -28.66
CA VAL A 214 -24.66 4.93 -27.39
C VAL A 214 -23.46 5.84 -27.69
N ILE A 215 -23.56 7.10 -27.29
CA ILE A 215 -22.53 8.13 -27.49
C ILE A 215 -22.05 8.64 -26.12
N ARG A 216 -20.74 8.73 -25.94
CA ARG A 216 -20.07 9.35 -24.79
C ARG A 216 -20.16 10.88 -24.88
N SER A 217 -20.90 11.50 -23.97
CA SER A 217 -21.25 12.93 -23.97
C SER A 217 -20.04 13.87 -24.03
N GLN A 218 -18.92 13.47 -23.44
CA GLN A 218 -17.73 14.32 -23.31
C GLN A 218 -16.95 14.53 -24.63
N ASP A 219 -16.92 13.54 -25.52
CA ASP A 219 -16.10 13.59 -26.75
C ASP A 219 -16.76 13.00 -28.00
N SER A 220 -18.06 12.71 -27.94
CA SER A 220 -18.87 12.14 -29.03
C SER A 220 -18.38 10.77 -29.55
N SER A 221 -17.62 10.03 -28.74
CA SER A 221 -17.21 8.66 -29.10
C SER A 221 -18.41 7.71 -29.01
N LYS A 222 -18.55 6.85 -30.03
CA LYS A 222 -19.62 5.87 -30.19
C LYS A 222 -19.19 4.55 -29.54
N LEU A 223 -20.06 3.94 -28.73
CA LEU A 223 -19.85 2.58 -28.22
C LEU A 223 -19.94 1.58 -29.39
N VAL A 224 -19.06 0.59 -29.40
CA VAL A 224 -19.10 -0.54 -30.34
C VAL A 224 -20.05 -1.61 -29.78
N ASP A 225 -20.92 -2.16 -30.63
CA ASP A 225 -21.88 -3.20 -30.28
C ASP A 225 -21.16 -4.47 -29.76
N VAL A 226 -21.59 -4.96 -28.60
CA VAL A 226 -21.03 -6.15 -27.93
C VAL A 226 -21.19 -7.45 -28.74
N ARG A 227 -22.09 -7.44 -29.73
CA ARG A 227 -22.38 -8.56 -30.64
C ARG A 227 -21.57 -8.50 -31.94
N SER A 228 -20.75 -7.46 -32.14
CA SER A 228 -20.00 -7.25 -33.38
C SER A 228 -18.67 -8.03 -33.40
N ASP A 229 -18.25 -8.46 -34.59
CA ASP A 229 -16.95 -9.12 -34.80
C ASP A 229 -15.77 -8.26 -34.31
N THR A 230 -15.84 -6.93 -34.46
CA THR A 230 -14.83 -6.01 -33.91
C THR A 230 -14.78 -6.09 -32.38
N PHE A 231 -15.92 -6.15 -31.70
CA PHE A 231 -15.95 -6.32 -30.24
C PHE A 231 -15.40 -7.69 -29.84
N HIS A 232 -15.83 -8.77 -30.49
CA HIS A 232 -15.34 -10.12 -30.20
C HIS A 232 -13.84 -10.27 -30.45
N ALA A 233 -13.30 -9.70 -31.52
CA ALA A 233 -11.86 -9.71 -31.81
C ALA A 233 -11.04 -9.06 -30.68
N ILE A 234 -11.42 -7.85 -30.25
CA ILE A 234 -10.68 -7.09 -29.22
C ILE A 234 -10.89 -7.70 -27.82
N SER A 235 -12.14 -8.04 -27.46
CA SER A 235 -12.46 -8.66 -26.17
C SER A 235 -11.83 -10.05 -26.03
N SER A 236 -11.66 -10.83 -27.11
CA SER A 236 -11.00 -12.16 -27.05
C SER A 236 -9.56 -12.11 -26.53
N VAL A 237 -8.89 -10.96 -26.69
CA VAL A 237 -7.55 -10.67 -26.18
C VAL A 237 -7.63 -10.10 -24.76
N LEU A 238 -8.46 -9.07 -24.56
CA LEU A 238 -8.57 -8.34 -23.29
C LEU A 238 -9.29 -9.14 -22.18
N ARG A 239 -10.02 -10.22 -22.52
CA ARG A 239 -10.65 -11.14 -21.55
C ARG A 239 -9.68 -11.85 -20.61
N ARG A 240 -8.38 -11.79 -20.94
CA ARG A 240 -7.29 -12.24 -20.05
C ARG A 240 -7.16 -11.37 -18.80
N LEU A 241 -7.72 -10.15 -18.79
CA LEU A 241 -7.68 -9.22 -17.67
C LEU A 241 -9.03 -8.91 -17.03
N GLU A 242 -10.12 -8.96 -17.80
CA GLU A 242 -11.45 -8.48 -17.41
C GLU A 242 -12.53 -9.36 -18.04
N ASP A 243 -13.71 -9.47 -17.42
CA ASP A 243 -14.81 -10.18 -18.09
C ASP A 243 -15.31 -9.40 -19.33
N PRO A 244 -15.59 -10.04 -20.48
CA PRO A 244 -16.17 -9.37 -21.65
C PRO A 244 -17.37 -8.46 -21.36
N ASP A 245 -18.24 -8.82 -20.41
CA ASP A 245 -19.41 -8.02 -20.05
C ASP A 245 -19.04 -6.66 -19.41
N HIS A 246 -17.80 -6.55 -18.91
CA HIS A 246 -17.21 -5.33 -18.35
C HIS A 246 -16.22 -4.63 -19.29
N ILE A 247 -16.05 -5.05 -20.55
CA ILE A 247 -15.16 -4.38 -21.52
C ILE A 247 -15.96 -3.35 -22.34
N HIS A 248 -15.52 -2.08 -22.34
CA HIS A 248 -16.16 -1.01 -23.12
C HIS A 248 -15.25 -0.61 -24.28
N ILE A 249 -15.73 -0.67 -25.52
CA ILE A 249 -14.96 -0.26 -26.70
C ILE A 249 -15.62 0.94 -27.35
N PHE A 250 -14.87 2.04 -27.45
CA PHE A 250 -15.31 3.29 -28.04
C PHE A 250 -14.57 3.58 -29.35
N ARG A 251 -15.33 3.95 -30.39
CA ARG A 251 -14.83 4.49 -31.65
C ARG A 251 -15.11 5.99 -31.70
N ASN A 252 -14.10 6.78 -32.04
CA ASN A 252 -14.26 8.18 -32.40
C ASN A 252 -13.80 8.35 -33.86
N ASP A 253 -14.49 9.13 -34.67
CA ASP A 253 -14.06 9.31 -36.08
C ASP A 253 -12.85 10.27 -36.20
N ALA A 254 -12.50 10.99 -35.13
CA ALA A 254 -11.33 11.87 -35.05
C ALA A 254 -10.16 11.33 -34.18
N LYS A 255 -10.29 10.15 -33.57
CA LYS A 255 -9.24 9.53 -32.72
C LYS A 255 -9.15 8.03 -32.98
N ALA A 256 -8.01 7.43 -32.65
CA ALA A 256 -7.88 5.98 -32.62
C ALA A 256 -8.92 5.36 -31.65
N PRO A 257 -9.53 4.19 -31.97
CA PRO A 257 -10.44 3.51 -31.06
C PRO A 257 -9.78 3.19 -29.70
N GLU A 258 -10.60 3.12 -28.67
CA GLU A 258 -10.20 3.00 -27.28
C GLU A 258 -11.01 1.90 -26.60
N ALA A 259 -10.36 0.86 -26.10
CA ALA A 259 -10.97 -0.08 -25.16
C ALA A 259 -10.67 0.37 -23.72
N ILE A 260 -11.67 0.29 -22.86
CA ILE A 260 -11.62 0.68 -21.45
C ILE A 260 -12.12 -0.50 -20.63
N LEU A 261 -11.36 -0.87 -19.59
CA LEU A 261 -11.71 -1.90 -18.63
C LEU A 261 -12.07 -1.20 -17.30
N PRO A 262 -13.34 -0.81 -17.09
CA PRO A 262 -13.83 -0.26 -15.82
C PRO A 262 -13.77 -1.31 -14.69
N ARG A 263 -12.71 -1.25 -13.87
CA ARG A 263 -12.52 -2.16 -12.73
C ARG A 263 -13.31 -1.73 -11.51
N ARG A 264 -14.43 -2.42 -11.22
CA ARG A 264 -15.22 -2.21 -9.98
C ARG A 264 -14.52 -2.82 -8.77
N LEU A 265 -13.99 -1.98 -7.88
CA LEU A 265 -13.58 -2.39 -6.53
C LEU A 265 -14.83 -2.65 -5.68
N LEU A 266 -15.17 -3.92 -5.47
CA LEU A 266 -16.25 -4.34 -4.56
C LEU A 266 -15.81 -4.29 -3.09
N GLU A 267 -15.46 -3.10 -2.58
CA GLU A 267 -15.30 -2.91 -1.14
C GLU A 267 -16.67 -2.96 -0.45
N ARG A 268 -16.87 -4.00 0.38
CA ARG A 268 -18.07 -4.19 1.19
C ARG A 268 -18.19 -3.08 2.25
N GLY A 269 -18.82 -1.97 1.88
CA GLY A 269 -19.35 -0.97 2.82
C GLY A 269 -18.67 0.40 2.85
N ALA A 270 -17.62 0.65 2.04
CA ALA A 270 -16.91 1.93 2.01
C ALA A 270 -17.15 2.70 0.70
N TRP A 271 -18.30 3.37 0.59
CA TRP A 271 -18.56 4.32 -0.50
C TRP A 271 -17.74 5.60 -0.31
N GLY A 272 -16.45 5.56 -0.63
CA GLY A 272 -15.53 6.67 -0.42
C GLY A 272 -14.23 6.55 -1.20
N ALA A 273 -14.19 7.12 -2.40
CA ALA A 273 -12.97 7.46 -3.15
C ALA A 273 -11.95 6.33 -3.43
N GLY A 274 -12.39 5.07 -3.49
CA GLY A 274 -11.62 3.99 -4.10
C GLY A 274 -11.42 4.29 -5.59
N GLN A 275 -10.23 4.75 -5.97
CA GLN A 275 -9.90 5.16 -7.33
C GLN A 275 -10.04 3.96 -8.29
N LEU A 276 -11.14 3.94 -9.06
CA LEU A 276 -11.37 2.97 -10.14
C LEU A 276 -10.19 3.07 -11.13
N GLN A 277 -9.26 2.10 -11.07
CA GLN A 277 -8.17 2.01 -12.03
C GLN A 277 -8.70 1.44 -13.35
N ASN A 278 -9.40 2.29 -14.09
CA ASN A 278 -9.75 2.03 -15.48
C ASN A 278 -8.45 1.78 -16.26
N LEU A 279 -8.34 0.64 -16.94
CA LEU A 279 -7.24 0.41 -17.86
C LEU A 279 -7.66 0.82 -19.27
N HIS A 280 -6.90 1.71 -19.89
CA HIS A 280 -7.16 2.24 -21.23
C HIS A 280 -6.21 1.63 -22.24
N PHE A 281 -6.77 0.98 -23.26
CA PHE A 281 -6.03 0.41 -24.37
C PHE A 281 -6.37 1.17 -25.66
N GLN A 282 -5.36 1.74 -26.29
CA GLN A 282 -5.49 2.39 -27.59
C GLN A 282 -5.30 1.34 -28.70
N ILE A 283 -6.26 1.29 -29.63
CA ILE A 283 -6.23 0.37 -30.77
C ILE A 283 -5.72 1.14 -31.98
N ILE A 284 -4.54 0.78 -32.48
CA ILE A 284 -3.92 1.40 -33.65
C ILE A 284 -4.04 0.45 -34.84
N ALA A 285 -4.76 0.87 -35.86
CA ALA A 285 -4.81 0.18 -37.14
C ALA A 285 -3.55 0.50 -37.97
N GLY A 286 -2.86 -0.54 -38.43
CA GLY A 286 -1.70 -0.45 -39.32
C GLY A 286 -1.71 -1.60 -40.33
N ARG A 287 -0.53 -2.15 -40.66
CA ARG A 287 -0.43 -3.42 -41.41
C ARG A 287 -0.96 -4.61 -40.61
N SER A 288 -0.88 -4.52 -39.29
CA SER A 288 -1.55 -5.35 -38.29
C SER A 288 -2.33 -4.44 -37.34
N VAL A 289 -3.31 -5.01 -36.61
CA VAL A 289 -3.96 -4.32 -35.50
C VAL A 289 -3.05 -4.39 -34.27
N ARG A 290 -2.80 -3.25 -33.64
CA ARG A 290 -1.93 -3.12 -32.47
C ARG A 290 -2.75 -2.59 -31.30
N ILE A 291 -2.65 -3.22 -30.13
CA ILE A 291 -3.36 -2.80 -28.91
C ILE A 291 -2.32 -2.32 -27.91
N ILE A 292 -2.39 -1.07 -27.44
CA ILE A 292 -1.36 -0.43 -26.62
C ILE A 292 -1.95 0.03 -25.28
N SER A 293 -1.38 -0.40 -24.14
CA SER A 293 -1.79 0.09 -22.82
C SER A 293 -1.29 1.52 -22.61
N ARG A 294 -2.15 2.40 -22.10
CA ARG A 294 -1.77 3.78 -21.75
C ARG A 294 -1.10 3.88 -20.38
N GLU A 295 -1.49 3.05 -19.42
CA GLU A 295 -1.03 3.13 -18.03
C GLU A 295 0.39 2.55 -17.87
N PHE A 296 0.63 1.37 -18.47
CA PHE A 296 1.87 0.62 -18.30
C PHE A 296 2.86 0.79 -19.45
N GLY A 297 2.39 1.35 -20.56
CA GLY A 297 3.08 1.41 -21.84
C GLY A 297 3.24 0.02 -22.48
N GLY A 298 3.59 0.02 -23.76
CA GLY A 298 3.79 -1.22 -24.52
C GLY A 298 2.54 -1.75 -25.20
N GLU A 299 2.80 -2.56 -26.21
CA GLU A 299 1.81 -3.23 -27.06
C GLU A 299 1.48 -4.61 -26.48
N VAL A 300 0.26 -5.09 -26.65
CA VAL A 300 -0.09 -6.48 -26.34
C VAL A 300 0.71 -7.42 -27.24
N ALA A 301 1.55 -8.25 -26.64
CA ALA A 301 2.44 -9.16 -27.36
C ALA A 301 1.64 -10.11 -28.27
N ALA A 302 2.12 -10.33 -29.50
CA ALA A 302 1.45 -11.19 -30.47
C ALA A 302 1.40 -12.66 -30.01
N ASP A 303 2.47 -13.13 -29.35
CA ASP A 303 2.43 -14.34 -28.54
C ASP A 303 2.20 -13.96 -27.07
N GLN A 304 1.20 -14.58 -26.46
CA GLN A 304 0.87 -14.41 -25.03
C GLN A 304 1.46 -15.54 -24.16
N ASN A 305 2.18 -16.49 -24.77
CA ASN A 305 2.90 -17.54 -24.05
C ASN A 305 4.26 -17.03 -23.58
N ILE A 306 4.45 -17.03 -22.25
CA ILE A 306 5.72 -16.64 -21.62
C ILE A 306 6.61 -17.85 -21.28
N GLY A 307 6.13 -19.09 -21.46
CA GLY A 307 6.89 -20.29 -21.12
C GLY A 307 6.97 -20.62 -19.62
N THR A 308 6.26 -19.88 -18.76
CA THR A 308 6.04 -20.19 -17.34
C THR A 308 4.58 -19.91 -16.96
N LEU A 309 4.15 -20.30 -15.76
CA LEU A 309 2.75 -20.32 -15.32
C LEU A 309 1.84 -21.10 -16.28
N VAL A 310 2.35 -22.22 -16.81
CA VAL A 310 1.68 -23.03 -17.84
C VAL A 310 0.29 -23.46 -17.35
N GLY A 311 -0.72 -23.37 -18.23
CA GLY A 311 -2.12 -23.66 -17.92
C GLY A 311 -2.90 -22.51 -17.27
N LEU A 312 -2.25 -21.41 -16.87
CA LEU A 312 -2.93 -20.19 -16.43
C LEU A 312 -3.71 -19.55 -17.59
N GLN A 313 -5.00 -19.29 -17.39
CA GLN A 313 -5.89 -18.76 -18.43
C GLN A 313 -5.91 -17.22 -18.52
N HIS A 314 -5.42 -16.55 -17.48
CA HIS A 314 -5.54 -15.10 -17.30
C HIS A 314 -4.16 -14.46 -17.16
N GLY A 315 -4.10 -13.17 -17.49
CA GLY A 315 -2.87 -12.41 -17.58
C GLY A 315 -2.58 -12.00 -19.03
N LEU A 316 -2.19 -10.74 -19.19
CA LEU A 316 -1.93 -10.09 -20.47
C LEU A 316 -0.46 -9.67 -20.53
N LEU A 317 0.26 -10.24 -21.49
CA LEU A 317 1.64 -9.89 -21.77
C LEU A 317 1.69 -8.64 -22.65
N LEU A 318 2.37 -7.62 -22.15
CA LEU A 318 2.75 -6.43 -22.87
C LEU A 318 4.22 -6.51 -23.27
N GLU A 319 4.55 -5.99 -24.44
CA GLU A 319 5.88 -5.95 -25.03
C GLU A 319 6.21 -4.53 -25.48
N THR A 320 7.46 -4.14 -25.27
CA THR A 320 8.10 -2.93 -25.81
C THR A 320 9.36 -3.34 -26.55
N THR A 321 10.07 -2.40 -27.15
CA THR A 321 11.35 -2.69 -27.84
C THR A 321 12.46 -3.23 -26.93
N HIS A 322 12.31 -3.15 -25.60
CA HIS A 322 13.36 -3.50 -24.63
C HIS A 322 12.87 -4.31 -23.41
N GLU A 323 11.58 -4.29 -23.11
CA GLU A 323 11.00 -4.91 -21.91
C GLU A 323 9.68 -5.61 -22.23
N LYS A 324 9.45 -6.76 -21.59
CA LYS A 324 8.14 -7.42 -21.50
C LYS A 324 7.58 -7.28 -20.08
N LYS A 325 6.27 -7.09 -19.95
CA LYS A 325 5.55 -6.92 -18.68
C LYS A 325 4.29 -7.77 -18.68
N LEU A 326 4.14 -8.64 -17.70
CA LEU A 326 2.93 -9.44 -17.50
C LEU A 326 1.99 -8.71 -16.51
N LEU A 327 0.81 -8.33 -16.99
CA LEU A 327 -0.28 -7.84 -16.16
C LEU A 327 -1.12 -9.03 -15.69
N LEU A 328 -1.33 -9.18 -14.38
CA LEU A 328 -2.11 -10.29 -13.81
C LEU A 328 -3.22 -9.77 -12.90
N PRO A 329 -4.49 -10.17 -13.11
CA PRO A 329 -5.58 -9.86 -12.18
C PRO A 329 -5.31 -10.47 -10.80
N HIS A 330 -5.62 -9.70 -9.75
CA HIS A 330 -5.55 -10.17 -8.37
C HIS A 330 -6.95 -10.58 -7.92
N SER A 331 -7.18 -11.87 -7.73
CA SER A 331 -8.49 -12.43 -7.35
C SER A 331 -8.34 -13.81 -6.69
N GLU A 332 -9.47 -14.42 -6.31
CA GLU A 332 -9.48 -15.84 -5.97
C GLU A 332 -9.15 -16.69 -7.21
N VAL A 333 -8.35 -17.74 -7.00
CA VAL A 333 -7.80 -18.57 -8.08
C VAL A 333 -8.27 -20.00 -7.92
N LEU A 334 -8.93 -20.52 -8.95
CA LEU A 334 -9.41 -21.89 -9.03
C LEU A 334 -8.46 -22.73 -9.87
N ARG A 335 -8.27 -24.00 -9.47
CA ARG A 335 -7.47 -24.98 -10.18
C ARG A 335 -8.36 -26.14 -10.60
N GLU A 336 -8.22 -26.54 -11.86
CA GLU A 336 -8.95 -27.66 -12.46
C GLU A 336 -7.94 -28.63 -13.07
N ILE A 337 -8.18 -29.93 -12.94
CA ILE A 337 -7.40 -30.96 -13.64
C ILE A 337 -7.95 -31.07 -15.06
N HIS A 338 -7.10 -30.99 -16.08
CA HIS A 338 -7.49 -31.00 -17.48
C HIS A 338 -6.54 -31.88 -18.29
N GLY A 339 -6.95 -33.13 -18.52
CA GLY A 339 -6.06 -34.15 -19.07
C GLY A 339 -4.85 -34.34 -18.16
N ASN A 340 -3.65 -34.27 -18.74
CA ASN A 340 -2.38 -34.46 -18.03
C ASN A 340 -1.82 -33.17 -17.38
N HIS A 341 -2.46 -32.01 -17.56
CA HIS A 341 -2.04 -30.74 -16.96
C HIS A 341 -3.15 -30.16 -16.04
N CYS A 342 -2.85 -29.10 -15.31
CA CYS A 342 -3.89 -28.26 -14.69
C CYS A 342 -4.22 -27.04 -15.56
N LEU A 343 -5.49 -26.61 -15.53
CA LEU A 343 -5.89 -25.25 -15.88
C LEU A 343 -6.04 -24.45 -14.59
N VAL A 344 -5.59 -23.20 -14.58
CA VAL A 344 -5.88 -22.30 -13.45
C VAL A 344 -6.57 -21.03 -13.94
N LYS A 345 -7.70 -20.73 -13.29
CA LYS A 345 -8.65 -19.68 -13.64
C LYS A 345 -8.75 -18.69 -12.49
N MET A 346 -9.00 -17.43 -12.82
CA MET A 346 -9.13 -16.32 -11.88
C MET A 346 -10.60 -15.87 -11.86
N ASN A 347 -11.13 -15.48 -10.70
CA ASN A 347 -12.48 -14.97 -10.60
C ASN A 347 -12.51 -13.45 -10.87
N LEU A 348 -12.63 -13.07 -12.15
CA LEU A 348 -12.55 -11.67 -12.58
C LEU A 348 -13.71 -10.80 -12.04
N GLY A 349 -14.88 -11.38 -11.75
CA GLY A 349 -16.00 -10.66 -11.14
C GLY A 349 -15.75 -10.20 -9.69
N HIS A 350 -14.70 -10.72 -9.03
CA HIS A 350 -14.33 -10.39 -7.66
C HIS A 350 -12.82 -10.16 -7.51
N LEU A 351 -12.38 -9.01 -8.02
CA LEU A 351 -11.01 -8.53 -7.87
C LEU A 351 -10.73 -8.05 -6.43
N LEU A 352 -9.49 -8.28 -5.98
CA LEU A 352 -8.96 -7.85 -4.68
C LEU A 352 -8.23 -6.50 -4.81
N ASN A 353 -7.65 -5.99 -3.72
CA ASN A 353 -6.91 -4.72 -3.71
C ASN A 353 -5.39 -4.97 -3.50
N PRO A 354 -4.49 -4.49 -4.39
CA PRO A 354 -4.76 -3.85 -5.68
C PRO A 354 -5.33 -4.85 -6.71
N PRO A 355 -6.09 -4.41 -7.73
CA PRO A 355 -6.83 -5.30 -8.64
C PRO A 355 -5.97 -5.96 -9.72
N VAL A 356 -4.75 -5.43 -9.96
CA VAL A 356 -3.78 -5.95 -10.93
C VAL A 356 -2.39 -5.89 -10.32
N PHE A 357 -1.63 -6.97 -10.48
CA PHE A 357 -0.18 -6.96 -10.27
C PHE A 357 0.55 -6.90 -11.60
N VAL A 358 1.69 -6.20 -11.60
CA VAL A 358 2.57 -6.07 -12.76
C VAL A 358 3.88 -6.78 -12.47
N TYR A 359 4.29 -7.67 -13.38
CA TYR A 359 5.55 -8.39 -13.29
C TYR A 359 6.42 -8.07 -14.50
N SER A 360 7.62 -7.56 -14.27
CA SER A 360 8.63 -7.41 -15.33
C SER A 360 9.20 -8.78 -15.67
N VAL A 361 9.29 -9.09 -16.97
CA VAL A 361 9.88 -10.35 -17.45
C VAL A 361 11.39 -10.15 -17.60
N ARG A 362 12.18 -10.93 -16.86
CA ARG A 362 13.64 -10.92 -16.95
C ARG A 362 14.11 -12.17 -17.68
N GLU A 363 14.24 -12.07 -19.00
CA GLU A 363 14.69 -13.18 -19.85
C GLU A 363 16.14 -13.61 -19.52
N ASP A 364 16.97 -12.65 -19.10
CA ASP A 364 18.35 -12.84 -18.65
C ASP A 364 18.46 -13.66 -17.36
N LEU A 365 17.61 -13.36 -16.37
CA LEU A 365 17.56 -14.05 -15.07
C LEU A 365 16.56 -15.21 -15.04
N ARG A 366 15.78 -15.38 -16.11
CA ARG A 366 14.64 -16.32 -16.21
C ARG A 366 13.66 -16.19 -15.03
N GLU A 367 13.41 -14.96 -14.57
CA GLU A 367 12.48 -14.66 -13.46
C GLU A 367 11.31 -13.77 -13.89
N LEU A 368 10.15 -13.97 -13.27
CA LEU A 368 9.07 -12.99 -13.22
C LEU A 368 9.30 -12.09 -12.01
N ARG A 369 9.56 -10.81 -12.25
CA ARG A 369 9.91 -9.85 -11.19
C ARG A 369 8.73 -8.96 -10.83
N GLY A 370 8.14 -9.20 -9.65
CA GLY A 370 7.12 -8.34 -9.07
C GLY A 370 7.64 -6.95 -8.73
N GLN A 371 6.72 -6.01 -8.53
CA GLN A 371 7.04 -4.66 -8.03
C GLN A 371 7.48 -4.68 -6.55
N LYS A 372 7.46 -3.53 -5.88
CA LYS A 372 7.89 -3.40 -4.48
C LYS A 372 6.95 -4.12 -3.49
N ASP A 373 5.74 -4.46 -3.92
CA ASP A 373 4.68 -4.98 -3.05
C ASP A 373 4.87 -6.47 -2.76
N ARG A 374 4.99 -6.81 -1.48
CA ARG A 374 5.19 -8.19 -1.00
C ARG A 374 4.01 -9.11 -1.36
N VAL A 375 2.79 -8.58 -1.40
CA VAL A 375 1.59 -9.35 -1.79
C VAL A 375 1.69 -9.82 -3.24
N ALA A 376 2.27 -9.02 -4.14
CA ALA A 376 2.51 -9.44 -5.52
C ALA A 376 3.47 -10.64 -5.59
N TRP A 377 4.50 -10.68 -4.74
CA TRP A 377 5.45 -11.81 -4.66
C TRP A 377 4.82 -13.07 -4.05
N LEU A 378 4.01 -12.93 -3.00
CA LEU A 378 3.24 -14.04 -2.42
C LEU A 378 2.21 -14.59 -3.41
N TYR A 379 1.50 -13.72 -4.12
CA TYR A 379 0.53 -14.12 -5.15
C TYR A 379 1.22 -14.83 -6.33
N LEU A 380 2.40 -14.36 -6.76
CA LEU A 380 3.22 -15.04 -7.77
C LEU A 380 3.66 -16.43 -7.29
N ALA A 381 4.11 -16.56 -6.04
CA ALA A 381 4.44 -17.85 -5.44
C ALA A 381 3.23 -18.80 -5.40
N LYS A 382 2.05 -18.30 -5.05
CA LYS A 382 0.78 -19.05 -5.13
C LYS A 382 0.46 -19.50 -6.56
N LEU A 383 0.65 -18.65 -7.57
CA LEU A 383 0.41 -18.99 -8.97
C LEU A 383 1.38 -20.06 -9.49
N HIS A 384 2.68 -19.96 -9.19
CA HIS A 384 3.65 -21.02 -9.53
C HIS A 384 3.30 -22.34 -8.84
N ALA A 385 2.87 -22.32 -7.57
CA ALA A 385 2.41 -23.55 -6.90
C ALA A 385 1.18 -24.14 -7.61
N LEU A 386 0.16 -23.34 -7.92
CA LEU A 386 -1.08 -23.79 -8.57
C LEU A 386 -0.85 -24.32 -10.00
N THR A 387 0.04 -23.70 -10.77
CA THR A 387 0.44 -24.11 -12.13
C THR A 387 1.49 -25.23 -12.14
N SER A 388 1.89 -25.74 -10.97
CA SER A 388 2.95 -26.74 -10.86
C SER A 388 2.61 -28.07 -11.54
N HIS A 389 3.62 -28.59 -12.25
CA HIS A 389 3.62 -29.85 -12.98
C HIS A 389 4.93 -30.60 -12.71
N VAL A 390 4.98 -31.90 -13.04
CA VAL A 390 6.18 -32.74 -12.83
C VAL A 390 7.34 -32.38 -13.77
N LEU A 391 7.05 -31.66 -14.85
CA LEU A 391 8.04 -31.12 -15.77
C LEU A 391 8.34 -29.66 -15.43
N ARG A 392 9.59 -29.28 -15.68
CA ARG A 392 10.06 -27.89 -15.57
C ARG A 392 9.43 -27.04 -16.67
N ASP A 393 9.07 -25.81 -16.34
CA ASP A 393 8.54 -24.89 -17.36
C ASP A 393 9.66 -24.38 -18.28
N PRO A 394 9.40 -24.17 -19.58
CA PRO A 394 10.42 -23.77 -20.56
C PRO A 394 11.18 -22.47 -20.25
N PHE A 395 10.59 -21.54 -19.49
CA PHE A 395 11.19 -20.23 -19.22
C PHE A 395 12.11 -20.26 -18.00
N THR A 396 11.59 -20.67 -16.83
CA THR A 396 12.38 -20.68 -15.58
C THR A 396 13.34 -21.87 -15.50
N LEU A 397 13.12 -22.91 -16.33
CA LEU A 397 13.74 -24.24 -16.20
C LEU A 397 13.60 -24.85 -14.81
N ARG A 398 12.51 -24.54 -14.12
CA ARG A 398 12.11 -25.06 -12.81
C ARG A 398 10.67 -25.52 -12.86
N THR A 399 10.30 -26.45 -11.99
CA THR A 399 8.89 -26.77 -11.75
C THR A 399 8.23 -25.61 -10.99
N GLY A 400 6.90 -25.48 -11.11
CA GLY A 400 6.14 -24.48 -10.35
C GLY A 400 6.33 -24.60 -8.83
N THR A 401 6.51 -25.83 -8.33
CA THR A 401 6.85 -26.10 -6.93
C THR A 401 8.22 -25.54 -6.55
N GLU A 402 9.28 -25.85 -7.32
CA GLU A 402 10.64 -25.32 -7.10
C GLU A 402 10.67 -23.78 -7.10
N THR A 403 10.00 -23.14 -8.06
CA THR A 403 9.94 -21.66 -8.16
C THR A 403 9.14 -21.05 -7.00
N SER A 404 8.00 -21.65 -6.63
CA SER A 404 7.17 -21.17 -5.52
C SER A 404 7.89 -21.25 -4.16
N LEU A 405 8.55 -22.36 -3.86
CA LEU A 405 9.32 -22.52 -2.62
C LEU A 405 10.49 -21.53 -2.57
N GLY A 406 11.22 -21.35 -3.68
CA GLY A 406 12.28 -20.35 -3.79
C GLY A 406 11.79 -18.91 -3.55
N LEU A 407 10.61 -18.55 -4.05
CA LEU A 407 10.00 -17.25 -3.78
C LEU A 407 9.60 -17.09 -2.30
N LEU A 408 9.01 -18.11 -1.69
CA LEU A 408 8.61 -18.12 -0.28
C LEU A 408 9.80 -17.96 0.69
N ARG A 409 10.96 -18.52 0.35
CA ARG A 409 12.23 -18.34 1.08
C ARG A 409 12.78 -16.94 0.99
N SER A 410 12.62 -16.29 -0.17
CA SER A 410 13.27 -15.02 -0.44
C SER A 410 12.84 -13.92 0.55
N ALA A 411 13.74 -12.97 0.80
CA ALA A 411 13.45 -11.77 1.60
C ALA A 411 12.33 -10.87 0.99
N ARG A 412 11.87 -11.19 -0.23
CA ARG A 412 10.69 -10.59 -0.88
C ARG A 412 9.38 -11.05 -0.20
N CYS A 413 9.36 -12.27 0.36
CA CYS A 413 8.20 -12.88 1.04
C CYS A 413 8.33 -13.02 2.57
N ARG A 414 9.55 -12.95 3.14
CA ARG A 414 9.83 -13.07 4.59
C ARG A 414 10.03 -11.71 5.30
N GLY A 415 9.95 -11.66 6.63
CA GLY A 415 10.19 -10.45 7.43
C GLY A 415 9.05 -9.42 7.46
N ASN A 416 9.35 -8.17 7.85
CA ASN A 416 8.33 -7.17 8.22
C ASN A 416 7.39 -6.74 7.09
N LEU A 417 6.13 -7.19 7.18
CA LEU A 417 5.04 -6.79 6.28
C LEU A 417 4.59 -5.32 6.44
N SER A 418 4.93 -4.66 7.55
CA SER A 418 4.44 -3.31 7.89
C SER A 418 5.11 -2.17 7.10
N ASN A 419 6.03 -2.49 6.18
CA ASN A 419 6.84 -1.52 5.44
C ASN A 419 6.25 -1.12 4.07
N GLY A 420 5.09 -1.66 3.67
CA GLY A 420 4.32 -1.18 2.52
C GLY A 420 3.29 -0.15 2.98
N ALA A 421 3.26 1.03 2.36
CA ALA A 421 2.32 2.10 2.73
C ALA A 421 0.88 1.82 2.26
N ASP A 422 0.69 0.93 1.27
CA ASP A 422 -0.47 0.97 0.38
C ASP A 422 -1.29 -0.34 0.30
N VAL A 423 -0.96 -1.40 1.06
CA VAL A 423 -1.74 -2.66 1.03
C VAL A 423 -2.03 -3.20 2.44
N PRO A 424 -3.28 -3.57 2.77
CA PRO A 424 -3.62 -4.18 4.06
C PRO A 424 -2.84 -5.48 4.32
N ARG A 425 -2.16 -5.53 5.47
CA ARG A 425 -1.44 -6.70 6.00
C ARG A 425 -2.27 -8.00 5.99
N SER A 426 -3.59 -7.89 6.14
CA SER A 426 -4.55 -8.98 6.06
C SER A 426 -4.47 -9.77 4.75
N GLU A 427 -4.15 -9.14 3.63
CA GLU A 427 -4.13 -9.78 2.31
C GLU A 427 -2.89 -10.67 2.12
N ALA A 428 -1.76 -10.28 2.72
CA ALA A 428 -0.56 -11.11 2.80
C ALA A 428 -0.79 -12.33 3.71
N GLU A 429 -1.37 -12.12 4.90
CA GLU A 429 -1.72 -13.20 5.84
C GLU A 429 -2.72 -14.18 5.21
N ARG A 430 -3.73 -13.67 4.48
CA ARG A 430 -4.67 -14.48 3.69
C ARG A 430 -3.97 -15.28 2.59
N THR A 431 -3.11 -14.65 1.79
CA THR A 431 -2.39 -15.33 0.70
C THR A 431 -1.50 -16.45 1.23
N LEU A 432 -0.83 -16.25 2.38
CA LEU A 432 -0.05 -17.29 3.06
C LEU A 432 -0.93 -18.46 3.54
N GLN A 433 -2.12 -18.18 4.10
CA GLN A 433 -3.07 -19.24 4.48
C GLN A 433 -3.58 -20.02 3.25
N GLU A 434 -3.79 -19.35 2.11
CA GLU A 434 -4.18 -19.99 0.85
C GLU A 434 -3.03 -20.85 0.27
N ILE A 435 -1.77 -20.43 0.41
CA ILE A 435 -0.59 -21.24 0.05
C ILE A 435 -0.45 -22.46 0.95
N ALA A 436 -0.67 -22.32 2.27
CA ALA A 436 -0.69 -23.46 3.20
C ALA A 436 -1.78 -24.49 2.82
N ARG A 437 -2.90 -24.03 2.23
CA ARG A 437 -3.98 -24.90 1.73
C ARG A 437 -3.62 -25.68 0.44
N LEU A 438 -2.43 -25.50 -0.14
CA LEU A 438 -1.96 -26.29 -1.27
C LEU A 438 -1.27 -27.60 -0.86
N SER A 439 -0.72 -27.69 0.36
CA SER A 439 -0.12 -28.93 0.87
C SER A 439 -1.17 -30.02 1.15
N PRO A 440 -0.86 -31.31 0.96
CA PRO A 440 -1.78 -32.41 1.24
C PRO A 440 -2.41 -32.38 2.65
N VAL A 441 -3.68 -32.79 2.73
CA VAL A 441 -4.32 -33.10 4.02
C VAL A 441 -4.15 -34.59 4.31
N ARG A 442 -3.53 -34.93 5.44
CA ARG A 442 -3.23 -36.31 5.85
C ARG A 442 -3.93 -36.65 7.15
N GLN A 443 -4.67 -37.75 7.18
CA GLN A 443 -5.39 -38.22 8.35
C GLN A 443 -5.17 -39.72 8.56
N SER A 444 -5.06 -40.16 9.82
CA SER A 444 -5.10 -41.58 10.15
C SER A 444 -6.55 -42.02 10.35
N LYS A 445 -7.03 -42.98 9.55
CA LYS A 445 -8.35 -43.62 9.71
C LYS A 445 -8.16 -45.13 9.77
N ASN A 446 -8.59 -45.74 10.87
CA ASN A 446 -8.47 -47.19 11.12
C ASN A 446 -7.04 -47.75 10.94
N GLY A 447 -6.01 -46.95 11.25
CA GLY A 447 -4.60 -47.32 11.08
C GLY A 447 -4.03 -47.12 9.68
N ALA A 448 -4.87 -46.82 8.68
CA ALA A 448 -4.43 -46.43 7.33
C ALA A 448 -4.27 -44.91 7.22
N GLU A 449 -3.28 -44.46 6.43
CA GLU A 449 -3.12 -43.05 6.09
C GLU A 449 -4.01 -42.70 4.90
N VAL A 450 -4.93 -41.76 5.09
CA VAL A 450 -5.79 -41.20 4.04
C VAL A 450 -5.23 -39.83 3.66
N VAL A 451 -4.96 -39.64 2.37
CA VAL A 451 -4.33 -38.44 1.82
C VAL A 451 -5.28 -37.76 0.83
N ASN A 452 -5.48 -36.46 0.99
CA ASN A 452 -6.14 -35.62 0.00
C ASN A 452 -5.10 -34.64 -0.58
N PHE A 453 -4.71 -34.88 -1.82
CA PHE A 453 -3.69 -34.09 -2.54
C PHE A 453 -4.19 -32.71 -3.04
N GLN A 454 -5.39 -32.26 -2.67
CA GLN A 454 -5.92 -30.93 -3.04
C GLN A 454 -5.89 -30.70 -4.57
N GLN A 455 -6.34 -31.72 -5.33
CA GLN A 455 -6.31 -31.80 -6.80
C GLN A 455 -4.91 -31.87 -7.44
N PHE A 456 -3.80 -31.75 -6.69
CA PHE A 456 -2.46 -31.90 -7.24
C PHE A 456 -2.14 -33.34 -7.62
N CYS A 457 -1.21 -33.51 -8.56
CA CYS A 457 -0.58 -34.80 -8.79
C CYS A 457 0.27 -35.17 -7.55
N ALA A 458 0.44 -36.46 -7.24
CA ALA A 458 1.14 -36.89 -6.02
C ALA A 458 2.61 -36.41 -5.95
N LEU A 459 3.26 -36.22 -7.10
CA LEU A 459 4.62 -35.67 -7.24
C LEU A 459 4.67 -34.13 -7.18
N CYS A 460 3.53 -33.47 -7.44
CA CYS A 460 3.38 -32.01 -7.43
C CYS A 460 3.02 -31.50 -6.02
N ALA A 461 2.33 -32.34 -5.24
CA ALA A 461 1.76 -32.02 -3.95
C ALA A 461 2.84 -31.97 -2.85
N HIS A 462 3.23 -30.77 -2.44
CA HIS A 462 4.38 -30.55 -1.57
C HIS A 462 3.98 -30.08 -0.16
N GLU A 463 4.50 -30.73 0.88
CA GLU A 463 4.24 -30.38 2.29
C GLU A 463 4.91 -29.04 2.70
N GLY A 464 5.98 -28.66 2.00
CA GLY A 464 6.74 -27.43 2.25
C GLY A 464 5.94 -26.14 2.11
N PHE A 465 4.82 -26.12 1.37
CA PHE A 465 3.98 -24.91 1.31
C PHE A 465 3.36 -24.59 2.68
N ALA A 466 2.82 -25.59 3.39
CA ALA A 466 2.31 -25.41 4.74
C ALA A 466 3.40 -25.10 5.77
N PHE A 467 4.57 -25.74 5.67
CA PHE A 467 5.71 -25.47 6.56
C PHE A 467 6.21 -24.02 6.40
N LEU A 468 6.54 -23.59 5.17
CA LEU A 468 7.05 -22.23 4.93
C LEU A 468 5.99 -21.14 5.20
N ALA A 469 4.72 -21.41 4.90
CA ALA A 469 3.64 -20.46 5.20
C ALA A 469 3.36 -20.34 6.71
N ARG A 470 3.43 -21.45 7.47
CA ARG A 470 3.39 -21.44 8.94
C ARG A 470 4.50 -20.54 9.49
N ASP A 471 5.72 -20.73 9.02
CA ASP A 471 6.89 -20.01 9.55
C ASP A 471 6.83 -18.52 9.20
N ALA A 472 6.41 -18.16 7.98
CA ALA A 472 6.16 -16.78 7.60
C ALA A 472 5.06 -16.13 8.46
N LEU A 473 3.93 -16.82 8.68
CA LEU A 473 2.85 -16.34 9.58
C LEU A 473 3.32 -16.20 11.03
N GLN A 474 4.25 -17.03 11.49
CA GLN A 474 4.85 -16.91 12.81
C GLN A 474 5.77 -15.68 12.91
N GLU A 475 6.67 -15.44 11.93
CA GLU A 475 7.49 -14.22 11.87
C GLU A 475 6.60 -12.95 11.93
N ILE A 476 5.49 -12.97 11.19
CA ILE A 476 4.50 -11.89 11.14
C ILE A 476 3.87 -11.66 12.52
N SER A 477 3.47 -12.73 13.23
CA SER A 477 2.92 -12.67 14.59
C SER A 477 3.94 -12.16 15.62
N GLU A 478 5.20 -12.60 15.52
CA GLU A 478 6.28 -12.18 16.42
C GLU A 478 6.59 -10.69 16.28
N GLN A 479 6.60 -10.17 15.05
CA GLN A 479 6.71 -8.73 14.79
C GLN A 479 5.50 -7.93 15.32
N GLN A 480 4.30 -8.52 15.27
CA GLN A 480 3.08 -7.96 15.87
C GLN A 480 3.29 -7.73 17.37
N ALA A 481 3.74 -8.76 18.09
CA ALA A 481 4.05 -8.69 19.52
C ALA A 481 5.17 -7.68 19.83
N LEU A 482 6.22 -7.61 19.01
CA LEU A 482 7.30 -6.61 19.15
C LEU A 482 6.81 -5.16 18.97
N SER A 483 5.79 -4.95 18.14
CA SER A 483 5.17 -3.63 17.89
C SER A 483 4.11 -3.21 18.92
N GLY A 484 3.76 -4.07 19.88
CA GLY A 484 2.72 -3.80 20.88
C GLY A 484 1.28 -3.93 20.37
N LEU A 485 1.10 -4.36 19.11
CA LEU A 485 -0.20 -4.76 18.57
C LEU A 485 -0.55 -6.16 19.10
N GLN A 486 -1.84 -6.40 19.40
CA GLN A 486 -2.28 -7.74 19.77
C GLN A 486 -2.01 -8.71 18.62
N SER A 487 -1.39 -9.85 18.92
CA SER A 487 -1.33 -10.97 17.98
C SER A 487 -2.72 -11.58 17.85
N HIS A 488 -3.20 -11.71 16.61
CA HIS A 488 -4.38 -12.52 16.35
C HIS A 488 -4.03 -14.01 16.49
N HIS A 489 -5.06 -14.84 16.69
CA HIS A 489 -4.93 -16.26 17.01
C HIS A 489 -3.93 -17.01 16.10
N GLN A 490 -3.22 -18.01 16.67
CA GLN A 490 -2.40 -18.93 15.89
C GLN A 490 -3.19 -19.48 14.67
N PRO A 491 -2.56 -19.59 13.48
CA PRO A 491 -3.23 -20.04 12.28
C PRO A 491 -3.55 -21.54 12.36
N GLN A 492 -4.69 -21.86 12.98
CA GLN A 492 -5.14 -23.23 13.28
C GLN A 492 -5.18 -24.12 12.02
N TYR A 493 -5.49 -23.55 10.86
CA TYR A 493 -5.47 -24.23 9.55
C TYR A 493 -4.09 -24.70 9.08
N CYS A 494 -3.01 -24.01 9.46
CA CYS A 494 -1.65 -24.45 9.14
C CYS A 494 -1.24 -25.63 10.03
N LEU A 495 -1.69 -25.64 11.30
CA LEU A 495 -1.36 -26.69 12.27
C LEU A 495 -1.86 -28.08 11.83
N GLU A 496 -3.04 -28.16 11.21
CA GLU A 496 -3.59 -29.41 10.67
C GLU A 496 -2.73 -30.03 9.57
N ARG A 497 -2.03 -29.19 8.78
CA ARG A 497 -1.21 -29.60 7.64
C ARG A 497 0.28 -29.74 7.98
N CYS A 498 0.71 -29.25 9.15
CA CYS A 498 2.07 -29.39 9.65
C CYS A 498 2.27 -30.56 10.64
N GLY A 499 1.32 -31.50 10.72
CA GLY A 499 1.37 -32.63 11.64
C GLY A 499 2.43 -33.69 11.31
N SER A 500 2.65 -34.64 12.22
CA SER A 500 3.68 -35.69 12.08
C SER A 500 3.53 -36.59 10.86
N LEU A 501 2.32 -36.74 10.32
CA LEU A 501 2.09 -37.43 9.05
C LEU A 501 2.65 -36.65 7.85
N ALA A 502 2.51 -35.32 7.84
CA ALA A 502 3.08 -34.46 6.80
C ALA A 502 4.61 -34.42 6.89
N GLN A 503 5.17 -34.28 8.10
CA GLN A 503 6.63 -34.41 8.32
C GLN A 503 7.16 -35.74 7.76
N ARG A 504 6.54 -36.86 8.14
CA ARG A 504 6.93 -38.20 7.69
C ARG A 504 6.78 -38.39 6.18
N ALA A 505 5.75 -37.78 5.57
CA ALA A 505 5.58 -37.83 4.12
C ALA A 505 6.66 -37.02 3.41
N TYR A 506 6.92 -35.78 3.85
CA TYR A 506 7.97 -34.93 3.33
C TYR A 506 9.33 -35.65 3.29
N PHE A 507 9.78 -36.20 4.42
CA PHE A 507 11.07 -36.92 4.49
C PHE A 507 11.13 -38.22 3.67
N ARG A 508 9.98 -38.79 3.26
CA ARG A 508 9.93 -39.92 2.30
C ARG A 508 9.99 -39.44 0.85
N SER A 509 9.43 -38.28 0.56
CA SER A 509 9.40 -37.68 -0.78
C SER A 509 10.60 -36.80 -1.10
N SER A 510 11.36 -36.33 -0.10
CA SER A 510 12.46 -35.39 -0.28
C SER A 510 13.56 -35.94 -1.19
N GLU A 511 13.80 -37.26 -1.18
CA GLU A 511 14.70 -37.93 -2.11
C GLU A 511 14.31 -37.78 -3.59
N ILE A 512 13.00 -37.65 -3.88
CA ILE A 512 12.44 -37.52 -5.23
C ILE A 512 12.56 -36.08 -5.74
N PHE A 513 12.50 -35.08 -4.86
CA PHE A 513 12.63 -33.68 -5.24
C PHE A 513 14.08 -33.31 -5.57
N GLY A 514 14.27 -32.50 -6.62
CA GLY A 514 15.55 -31.85 -6.89
C GLY A 514 15.92 -30.86 -5.79
N LEU A 515 17.20 -30.49 -5.69
CA LEU A 515 17.70 -29.58 -4.65
C LEU A 515 16.86 -28.29 -4.46
N PRO A 516 16.37 -27.59 -5.50
CA PRO A 516 15.55 -26.38 -5.30
C PRO A 516 14.17 -26.67 -4.68
N GLY A 517 13.66 -27.90 -4.83
CA GLY A 517 12.36 -28.34 -4.32
C GLY A 517 12.41 -28.94 -2.91
N ARG A 518 13.61 -29.32 -2.42
CA ARG A 518 13.80 -29.74 -1.03
C ARG A 518 13.73 -28.55 -0.09
N LEU A 519 13.39 -28.81 1.17
CA LEU A 519 13.60 -27.88 2.27
C LEU A 519 15.09 -27.80 2.62
N GLU A 520 15.53 -26.63 3.07
CA GLU A 520 16.88 -26.43 3.60
C GLU A 520 17.00 -27.05 5.01
N ALA A 521 18.22 -27.35 5.48
CA ALA A 521 18.40 -28.08 6.74
C ALA A 521 17.76 -27.38 7.97
N GLU A 522 17.75 -26.05 7.98
CA GLU A 522 17.08 -25.26 9.02
C GLU A 522 15.54 -25.34 8.91
N GLU A 523 15.02 -25.34 7.69
CA GLU A 523 13.58 -25.52 7.40
C GLU A 523 13.11 -26.94 7.74
N GLU A 524 13.91 -27.97 7.47
CA GLU A 524 13.63 -29.35 7.86
C GLU A 524 13.63 -29.51 9.39
N ALA A 525 14.57 -28.86 10.08
CA ALA A 525 14.61 -28.82 11.54
C ALA A 525 13.39 -28.10 12.13
N ALA A 526 12.99 -26.97 11.55
CA ALA A 526 11.78 -26.24 11.93
C ALA A 526 10.49 -27.01 11.60
N ALA A 527 10.45 -27.72 10.48
CA ALA A 527 9.33 -28.57 10.09
C ALA A 527 9.17 -29.77 11.04
N ALA A 528 10.28 -30.36 11.50
CA ALA A 528 10.30 -31.51 12.42
C ALA A 528 9.87 -31.18 13.86
N GLN A 529 9.96 -29.92 14.29
CA GLN A 529 9.48 -29.53 15.62
C GLN A 529 7.95 -29.65 15.73
N PRO A 530 7.41 -30.30 16.79
CA PRO A 530 5.98 -30.39 16.98
C PRO A 530 5.40 -29.02 17.27
N CYS A 531 4.28 -28.68 16.62
CA CYS A 531 3.60 -27.40 16.80
C CYS A 531 3.17 -27.20 18.27
N ARG A 532 3.96 -26.43 19.02
CA ARG A 532 3.56 -25.93 20.33
C ARG A 532 2.66 -24.70 20.17
N PRO A 533 1.73 -24.45 21.10
CA PRO A 533 1.18 -23.10 21.28
C PRO A 533 2.34 -22.11 21.40
N TRP A 534 2.24 -20.96 20.75
CA TRP A 534 3.23 -19.90 20.91
C TRP A 534 3.31 -19.54 22.40
N GLN A 535 4.44 -19.89 23.00
CA GLN A 535 4.85 -19.44 24.31
C GLN A 535 6.21 -18.81 24.10
N PRO A 536 6.38 -17.50 24.36
CA PRO A 536 7.70 -16.90 24.34
C PRO A 536 8.51 -17.60 25.43
N GLU A 537 9.66 -18.16 25.06
CA GLU A 537 10.44 -19.03 25.91
C GLU A 537 11.41 -18.16 26.76
N PRO A 538 11.00 -17.34 27.76
CA PRO A 538 11.71 -16.21 28.44
C PRO A 538 12.98 -15.54 27.83
N TRP A 539 14.07 -15.22 28.58
CA TRP A 539 15.37 -14.61 28.10
C TRP A 539 16.71 -15.11 28.71
N HIS A 540 17.70 -15.59 27.90
CA HIS A 540 19.09 -15.90 28.32
C HIS A 540 20.00 -14.69 28.09
N GLU A 541 20.34 -14.06 29.20
CA GLU A 541 21.02 -12.78 29.28
C GLU A 541 22.55 -12.90 29.16
N SER A 542 23.08 -13.58 28.12
CA SER A 542 24.53 -13.76 27.94
C SER A 542 25.22 -12.71 27.05
N LEU A 543 24.48 -11.69 26.60
CA LEU A 543 25.00 -10.51 25.90
C LEU A 543 24.33 -9.24 26.46
N GLY A 544 24.94 -8.66 27.50
CA GLY A 544 24.55 -7.34 28.00
C GLY A 544 24.71 -6.29 26.90
N GLY A 545 23.64 -5.57 26.56
CA GLY A 545 23.58 -4.68 25.40
C GLY A 545 22.30 -4.83 24.55
N CYS A 546 21.55 -5.93 24.66
CA CYS A 546 20.37 -6.16 23.81
C CYS A 546 19.13 -5.33 24.21
N GLN A 547 18.92 -5.10 25.51
CA GLN A 547 17.83 -4.23 25.98
C GLN A 547 18.13 -2.77 25.59
N GLU A 548 19.38 -2.39 25.73
CA GLU A 548 19.95 -1.08 25.42
C GLU A 548 19.78 -0.69 23.95
N VAL A 549 20.05 -1.63 23.04
CA VAL A 549 19.80 -1.49 21.59
C VAL A 549 18.31 -1.33 21.31
N ARG A 550 17.45 -2.16 21.92
CA ARG A 550 15.99 -2.09 21.77
C ARG A 550 15.43 -0.75 22.25
N ASP A 551 15.86 -0.29 23.42
CA ASP A 551 15.40 0.93 24.06
C ASP A 551 15.76 2.20 23.28
N VAL A 552 16.85 2.20 22.50
CA VAL A 552 17.21 3.29 21.57
C VAL A 552 16.42 3.17 20.25
N ALA A 553 16.30 1.97 19.68
CA ALA A 553 15.57 1.75 18.44
C ALA A 553 14.06 2.09 18.58
N PHE A 554 13.46 1.75 19.72
CA PHE A 554 12.03 1.95 19.97
C PHE A 554 11.62 3.44 19.97
N VAL A 555 12.52 4.36 20.38
CA VAL A 555 12.25 5.81 20.32
C VAL A 555 12.05 6.31 18.89
N ILE A 556 12.77 5.75 17.91
CA ILE A 556 12.66 6.18 16.50
C ILE A 556 11.56 5.41 15.77
N PHE A 557 11.49 4.08 15.93
CA PHE A 557 10.53 3.25 15.22
C PHE A 557 9.13 3.24 15.84
N GLY A 558 9.02 3.31 17.17
CA GLY A 558 7.74 3.30 17.89
C GLY A 558 7.01 4.66 17.90
N LYS A 559 7.65 5.74 17.43
CA LYS A 559 7.16 7.13 17.51
C LYS A 559 6.76 7.61 18.92
N THR A 560 7.18 6.89 19.97
CA THR A 560 6.90 7.25 21.36
C THR A 560 7.88 8.30 21.85
N LEU A 561 7.34 9.35 22.47
CA LEU A 561 8.11 10.46 23.04
C LEU A 561 9.20 9.99 24.03
N ALA A 562 10.25 10.82 24.12
CA ALA A 562 11.46 10.71 24.94
C ALA A 562 11.32 9.99 26.30
N PRO A 563 12.42 9.42 26.85
CA PRO A 563 12.41 8.71 28.14
C PRO A 563 11.63 9.46 29.22
N PRO A 564 10.88 8.72 30.08
CA PRO A 564 9.94 9.31 31.03
C PRO A 564 10.63 10.40 31.86
N PRO A 565 9.94 11.50 32.20
CA PRO A 565 10.56 12.70 32.74
C PRO A 565 11.41 12.43 34.00
N GLU A 566 11.05 11.43 34.80
CA GLU A 566 11.76 10.95 35.99
C GLU A 566 13.12 10.28 35.70
N ARG A 567 13.42 9.90 34.44
CA ARG A 567 14.65 9.23 34.01
C ARG A 567 15.45 9.99 32.94
N ARG A 568 15.09 11.24 32.62
CA ARG A 568 15.84 12.04 31.64
C ARG A 568 17.23 12.39 32.19
N PRO A 569 18.32 12.03 31.51
CA PRO A 569 19.65 12.31 32.01
C PRO A 569 19.98 13.80 31.82
N CYS A 570 20.68 14.37 32.80
CA CYS A 570 21.13 15.76 32.75
C CYS A 570 22.33 15.88 31.81
N LEU A 571 22.18 16.55 30.65
CA LEU A 571 23.25 16.68 29.66
C LEU A 571 24.46 17.42 30.24
N LYS A 572 24.19 18.37 31.13
CA LYS A 572 25.21 19.08 31.91
C LYS A 572 26.09 18.13 32.71
N SER A 573 25.56 17.05 33.29
CA SER A 573 26.34 16.09 34.09
C SER A 573 27.32 15.23 33.25
N LEU A 574 26.97 14.91 32.00
CA LEU A 574 27.86 14.20 31.08
C LEU A 574 28.97 15.10 30.52
N LEU A 575 28.61 16.32 30.11
CA LEU A 575 29.50 17.16 29.30
C LEU A 575 30.36 18.10 30.16
N LEU A 576 29.82 18.66 31.24
CA LEU A 576 30.44 19.71 32.04
C LEU A 576 31.25 19.16 33.22
N THR A 577 32.24 18.31 32.90
CA THR A 577 33.19 17.78 33.89
C THR A 577 34.44 18.67 33.98
N ASN A 578 35.33 18.38 34.93
CA ASN A 578 36.64 19.06 35.02
C ASN A 578 37.63 18.63 33.91
N GLN A 579 37.32 17.56 33.15
CA GLN A 579 38.12 17.12 32.00
C GLN A 579 37.76 17.92 30.75
N SER A 580 38.75 18.17 29.88
CA SER A 580 38.52 18.80 28.58
C SER A 580 37.45 18.06 27.77
N LEU A 581 36.70 18.80 26.94
CA LEU A 581 35.67 18.29 26.05
C LEU A 581 36.03 18.67 24.61
N GLN A 582 35.95 17.71 23.69
CA GLN A 582 36.19 17.99 22.27
C GLN A 582 35.06 18.86 21.70
N GLY A 583 35.42 19.73 20.78
CA GLY A 583 34.48 20.46 19.93
C GLY A 583 33.74 19.58 18.94
N CYS A 584 32.87 20.19 18.14
CA CYS A 584 32.19 19.47 17.07
C CYS A 584 33.13 19.17 15.91
N GLY A 585 33.30 17.88 15.62
CA GLY A 585 33.94 17.43 14.39
C GLY A 585 33.07 17.67 13.14
N ASN A 586 33.70 17.54 11.98
CA ASN A 586 33.02 17.36 10.70
C ASN A 586 32.84 15.85 10.46
N VAL A 587 31.79 15.28 11.05
CA VAL A 587 31.35 13.90 10.77
C VAL A 587 29.97 13.98 10.14
N SER A 588 29.83 13.43 8.94
CA SER A 588 28.54 13.15 8.32
C SER A 588 28.05 11.77 8.76
N CYS A 589 26.73 11.61 8.92
CA CYS A 589 26.11 10.27 9.06
C CYS A 589 26.09 9.48 7.74
N GLU A 590 26.57 10.08 6.64
CA GLU A 590 26.27 9.62 5.29
C GLU A 590 27.47 8.97 4.60
N GLU A 591 28.71 9.32 4.99
CA GLU A 591 29.95 8.88 4.33
C GLU A 591 30.75 7.84 5.14
N GLN A 592 30.30 7.47 6.34
CA GLN A 592 31.06 6.59 7.25
C GLN A 592 30.61 5.12 7.21
N SER A 593 31.60 4.22 7.31
CA SER A 593 31.40 2.77 7.43
C SER A 593 31.40 2.32 8.89
N VAL A 594 30.94 1.09 9.15
CA VAL A 594 30.93 0.48 10.49
C VAL A 594 32.33 0.44 11.13
N GLY A 595 33.40 0.26 10.32
CA GLY A 595 34.78 0.30 10.81
C GLY A 595 35.18 1.68 11.37
N THR A 596 34.63 2.76 10.82
CA THR A 596 34.84 4.12 11.35
C THR A 596 34.15 4.28 12.72
N TRP A 597 32.98 3.69 12.91
CA TRP A 597 32.26 3.72 14.19
C TRP A 597 32.92 2.85 15.27
N GLU A 598 33.59 1.76 14.88
CA GLU A 598 34.38 0.95 15.80
C GLU A 598 35.58 1.73 16.37
N LEU A 599 36.30 2.47 15.53
CA LEU A 599 37.35 3.41 15.96
C LEU A 599 36.81 4.48 16.93
N MET A 600 35.62 5.05 16.65
CA MET A 600 34.99 6.05 17.53
C MET A 600 34.51 5.47 18.88
N SER A 601 34.30 4.16 18.98
CA SER A 601 33.72 3.53 20.17
C SER A 601 34.65 3.56 21.41
N GLY A 602 35.96 3.74 21.20
CA GLY A 602 36.98 3.75 22.27
C GLY A 602 36.96 4.98 23.18
N ASP A 603 36.67 6.18 22.65
CA ASP A 603 36.78 7.45 23.40
C ASP A 603 35.54 7.79 24.27
N GLY A 604 34.49 6.96 24.17
CA GLY A 604 33.24 7.12 24.92
C GLY A 604 32.31 8.21 24.39
N LEU A 605 31.01 8.09 24.69
CA LEU A 605 29.97 8.99 24.17
C LEU A 605 30.26 10.48 24.46
N ARG A 606 30.86 10.80 25.61
CA ARG A 606 31.15 12.19 26.01
C ARG A 606 31.99 12.94 24.97
N HIS A 607 32.98 12.28 24.36
CA HIS A 607 33.86 12.91 23.37
C HIS A 607 33.09 13.27 22.09
N TRP A 608 32.18 12.38 21.68
CA TRP A 608 31.49 12.46 20.39
C TRP A 608 30.09 13.09 20.46
N TRP A 609 29.55 13.38 21.66
CA TRP A 609 28.15 13.79 21.83
C TRP A 609 27.76 15.03 21.01
N LEU A 610 28.59 16.09 21.01
CA LEU A 610 28.32 17.32 20.25
C LEU A 610 28.37 17.07 18.72
N THR A 611 29.23 16.14 18.29
CA THR A 611 29.32 15.69 16.90
C THR A 611 28.08 14.88 16.51
N PHE A 612 27.65 13.92 17.34
CA PHE A 612 26.41 13.16 17.11
C PHE A 612 25.15 14.01 17.20
N PHE A 613 25.11 15.07 18.02
CA PHE A 613 24.02 16.05 18.03
C PHE A 613 23.85 16.70 16.65
N ARG A 614 24.95 17.22 16.08
CA ARG A 614 24.96 17.82 14.74
C ARG A 614 24.59 16.80 13.65
N ALA A 615 25.01 15.55 13.82
CA ALA A 615 24.74 14.47 12.87
C ALA A 615 23.26 14.02 12.91
N ALA A 616 22.69 13.79 14.10
CA ALA A 616 21.28 13.45 14.32
C ALA A 616 20.30 14.54 13.81
N LYS A 617 20.71 15.81 13.89
CA LYS A 617 19.98 16.97 13.34
C LYS A 617 19.94 16.99 11.80
N ARG A 618 20.93 16.39 11.11
CA ARG A 618 21.13 16.56 9.65
C ARG A 618 20.95 15.27 8.83
N GLY A 619 21.18 14.10 9.40
CA GLY A 619 21.13 12.82 8.70
C GLY A 619 19.73 12.22 8.56
N SER A 620 19.59 11.27 7.64
CA SER A 620 18.38 10.42 7.49
C SER A 620 18.07 9.65 8.78
N LYS A 621 16.78 9.55 9.14
CA LYS A 621 16.30 8.94 10.38
C LYS A 621 16.73 7.48 10.53
N GLU A 622 16.75 6.75 9.43
CA GLU A 622 17.06 5.33 9.33
C GLU A 622 18.54 5.07 9.65
N LYS A 623 19.45 5.81 9.00
CA LYS A 623 20.91 5.71 9.28
C LYS A 623 21.26 6.18 10.70
N CYS A 624 20.64 7.27 11.16
CA CYS A 624 20.86 7.75 12.54
C CYS A 624 20.34 6.74 13.57
N SER A 625 19.21 6.06 13.31
CA SER A 625 18.71 4.98 14.17
C SER A 625 19.69 3.81 14.24
N PHE A 626 20.19 3.34 13.09
CA PHE A 626 21.16 2.26 13.04
C PHE A 626 22.48 2.61 13.74
N MET A 627 22.99 3.82 13.53
CA MET A 627 24.20 4.33 14.19
C MET A 627 24.02 4.42 15.72
N LEU A 628 22.90 4.99 16.21
CA LEU A 628 22.65 5.12 17.65
C LEU A 628 22.39 3.76 18.31
N ALA A 629 21.72 2.84 17.62
CA ALA A 629 21.57 1.45 18.06
C ALA A 629 22.92 0.73 18.14
N TYR A 630 23.80 0.89 17.15
CA TYR A 630 25.17 0.36 17.19
C TYR A 630 25.94 0.87 18.43
N PHE A 631 25.93 2.19 18.68
CA PHE A 631 26.58 2.75 19.86
C PHE A 631 25.91 2.36 21.19
N ALA A 632 24.62 2.03 21.21
CA ALA A 632 23.95 1.50 22.40
C ALA A 632 24.51 0.14 22.83
N SER A 633 24.87 -0.72 21.87
CA SER A 633 25.54 -2.01 22.14
C SER A 633 26.95 -1.85 22.72
N ARG A 634 27.64 -0.73 22.40
CA ARG A 634 29.02 -0.46 22.85
C ARG A 634 29.08 0.37 24.14
N TRP A 635 28.08 1.20 24.41
CA TRP A 635 27.99 2.05 25.59
C TRP A 635 26.65 1.87 26.34
N PRO A 636 26.38 0.69 26.92
CA PRO A 636 25.10 0.40 27.59
C PRO A 636 24.78 1.37 28.74
N HIS A 637 25.80 1.85 29.46
CA HIS A 637 25.64 2.86 30.52
C HIS A 637 25.20 4.26 30.01
N CYS A 638 25.24 4.50 28.70
CA CYS A 638 24.94 5.78 28.07
C CYS A 638 23.59 5.80 27.31
N VAL A 639 22.81 4.72 27.35
CA VAL A 639 21.54 4.54 26.61
C VAL A 639 20.60 5.72 26.76
N ALA A 640 20.39 6.22 27.97
CA ALA A 640 19.49 7.35 28.20
C ALA A 640 19.93 8.63 27.42
N HIS A 641 21.23 8.83 27.20
CA HIS A 641 21.76 9.92 26.39
C HIS A 641 21.66 9.64 24.88
N LEU A 642 21.76 8.37 24.47
CA LEU A 642 21.50 7.94 23.09
C LEU A 642 20.01 8.05 22.73
N GLN A 643 19.10 7.78 23.66
CA GLN A 643 17.66 8.03 23.53
C GLN A 643 17.33 9.52 23.38
N VAL A 644 18.08 10.42 24.03
CA VAL A 644 17.98 11.87 23.81
C VAL A 644 18.41 12.24 22.38
N LEU A 645 19.54 11.70 21.89
CA LEU A 645 19.97 11.90 20.49
C LEU A 645 18.97 11.31 19.48
N ALA A 646 18.36 10.16 19.79
CA ALA A 646 17.31 9.53 19.01
C ALA A 646 16.03 10.41 18.95
N SER A 647 15.66 11.02 20.08
CA SER A 647 14.56 11.98 20.16
C SER A 647 14.84 13.24 19.32
N ILE A 648 16.08 13.75 19.34
CA ILE A 648 16.52 14.89 18.52
C ILE A 648 16.45 14.54 17.02
N CYS A 649 16.77 13.31 16.63
CA CYS A 649 16.65 12.84 15.25
C CYS A 649 15.18 12.74 14.78
N LEU A 650 14.29 12.28 15.66
CA LEU A 650 12.85 12.23 15.38
C LEU A 650 12.26 13.64 15.15
N HIS A 651 12.71 14.61 15.97
CA HIS A 651 12.30 16.01 16.02
C HIS A 651 13.28 16.99 15.34
N SER A 652 14.01 16.55 14.31
CA SER A 652 15.14 17.31 13.73
C SER A 652 14.81 18.73 13.26
N ASN A 653 13.55 19.01 12.89
CA ASN A 653 13.06 20.34 12.54
C ASN A 653 13.14 21.32 13.71
N ASP A 654 12.79 20.89 14.92
CA ASP A 654 12.71 21.74 16.12
C ASP A 654 14.12 22.14 16.61
N PHE A 655 15.12 21.28 16.37
CA PHE A 655 16.53 21.55 16.65
C PHE A 655 17.28 22.23 15.49
N ARG A 656 16.60 22.58 14.38
CA ARG A 656 17.25 23.08 13.16
C ARG A 656 18.04 24.38 13.38
N ALA A 657 17.54 25.27 14.23
CA ALA A 657 18.16 26.56 14.55
C ALA A 657 19.26 26.48 15.63
N LEU A 658 19.38 25.37 16.37
CA LEU A 658 20.36 25.20 17.43
C LEU A 658 21.63 24.57 16.86
N ASP A 659 22.74 25.31 16.83
CA ASP A 659 24.06 24.77 16.53
C ASP A 659 25.02 24.98 17.72
N PRO A 660 25.82 23.96 18.09
CA PRO A 660 26.81 24.05 19.15
C PRO A 660 27.94 25.05 18.82
N PRO A 661 28.51 25.76 19.80
CA PRO A 661 29.52 26.80 19.55
C PRO A 661 30.75 26.26 18.81
N ALA A 662 31.32 27.08 17.93
CA ALA A 662 32.34 26.67 16.95
C ALA A 662 33.77 26.57 17.51
N TYR A 663 33.93 26.03 18.72
CA TYR A 663 35.24 25.77 19.34
C TYR A 663 35.66 24.32 19.13
N SER A 664 36.95 24.08 18.88
CA SER A 664 37.53 22.73 18.73
C SER A 664 37.84 22.03 20.05
N LEU A 665 37.97 22.78 21.15
CA LEU A 665 38.28 22.26 22.48
C LEU A 665 37.74 23.20 23.58
N TYR A 666 37.10 22.62 24.58
CA TYR A 666 36.73 23.28 25.83
C TYR A 666 37.61 22.75 26.96
N ILE A 667 38.39 23.62 27.60
CA ILE A 667 39.27 23.27 28.73
C ILE A 667 38.52 23.58 30.02
N GLN A 668 38.34 22.58 30.88
CA GLN A 668 37.56 22.66 32.13
C GLN A 668 36.15 23.26 31.94
N PRO A 669 35.27 22.65 31.12
CA PRO A 669 33.95 23.19 30.76
C PRO A 669 32.99 23.42 31.96
N ASN A 670 33.29 22.88 33.14
CA ASN A 670 32.56 23.17 34.38
C ASN A 670 32.82 24.60 34.91
N GLU A 671 33.99 25.20 34.64
CA GLU A 671 34.35 26.55 35.10
C GLU A 671 33.72 27.63 34.22
N ARG A 672 32.43 27.94 34.47
CA ARG A 672 31.67 28.97 33.71
C ARG A 672 31.87 30.42 34.20
N ASP A 673 32.55 30.62 35.31
CA ASP A 673 32.58 31.90 36.04
C ASP A 673 33.93 32.12 36.75
N LEU A 674 34.20 33.37 37.14
CA LEU A 674 35.47 33.80 37.70
C LEU A 674 35.76 33.11 39.05
N ASN A 675 36.81 32.28 39.06
CA ASN A 675 37.30 31.66 40.29
C ASN A 675 38.29 32.60 41.01
N ALA A 676 37.82 33.23 42.09
CA ALA A 676 38.60 34.20 42.88
C ALA A 676 39.96 33.65 43.36
N ASN A 677 40.03 32.38 43.75
CA ASN A 677 41.28 31.75 44.21
C ASN A 677 42.27 31.58 43.06
N THR A 678 41.78 31.28 41.85
CA THR A 678 42.61 31.17 40.64
C THR A 678 43.16 32.54 40.24
N VAL A 679 42.32 33.59 40.24
CA VAL A 679 42.74 34.97 39.96
C VAL A 679 43.78 35.46 40.98
N GLN A 680 43.53 35.27 42.28
CA GLN A 680 44.51 35.61 43.33
C GLN A 680 45.82 34.81 43.16
N GLY A 681 45.74 33.52 42.81
CA GLY A 681 46.90 32.67 42.57
C GLY A 681 47.73 33.08 41.34
N ILE A 682 47.10 33.63 40.29
CA ILE A 682 47.80 34.25 39.16
C ILE A 682 48.45 35.56 39.60
N ILE A 683 47.70 36.49 40.19
CA ILE A 683 48.21 37.80 40.62
C ILE A 683 49.42 37.64 41.56
N ARG A 684 49.34 36.78 42.58
CA ARG A 684 50.45 36.53 43.54
C ARG A 684 51.75 36.09 42.87
N ARG A 685 51.69 35.31 41.77
CA ARG A 685 52.88 34.87 41.04
C ARG A 685 53.57 36.01 40.28
N HIS A 686 52.83 37.06 39.92
CA HIS A 686 53.33 38.23 39.18
C HIS A 686 53.67 39.43 40.06
N LEU A 687 53.38 39.40 41.37
CA LEU A 687 53.83 40.42 42.33
C LEU A 687 55.34 40.34 42.60
N ARG A 688 55.96 41.48 42.92
CA ARG A 688 57.39 41.60 43.21
C ARG A 688 57.72 40.93 44.55
N PRO A 689 58.70 40.01 44.60
CA PRO A 689 59.17 39.45 45.87
C PRO A 689 59.93 40.52 46.67
N PHE A 690 59.89 40.43 48.00
CA PHE A 690 60.69 41.27 48.88
C PHE A 690 62.17 40.87 48.78
N LYS A 691 63.00 41.73 48.17
CA LYS A 691 64.42 41.44 47.86
C LYS A 691 65.45 41.99 48.86
N GLU A 692 65.02 42.71 49.91
CA GLU A 692 65.97 43.19 50.94
C GLU A 692 66.48 42.03 51.81
N ALA A 693 67.81 41.90 51.90
CA ALA A 693 68.47 41.07 52.89
C ALA A 693 68.39 41.72 54.27
N ARG A 694 68.29 40.90 55.33
CA ARG A 694 68.29 41.38 56.72
C ARG A 694 69.61 42.10 57.03
N PRO A 695 69.61 43.40 57.39
CA PRO A 695 70.83 44.16 57.61
C PRO A 695 71.58 43.68 58.86
N GLN A 696 72.91 43.65 58.79
CA GLN A 696 73.79 43.42 59.94
C GLN A 696 74.45 44.75 60.36
N ARG A 697 74.45 45.06 61.66
CA ARG A 697 75.01 46.29 62.25
C ARG A 697 75.98 45.96 63.40
N PRO A 698 77.06 46.76 63.61
CA PRO A 698 78.15 46.37 64.51
C PRO A 698 77.81 46.35 66.01
N THR A 699 76.75 47.03 66.45
CA THR A 699 76.36 47.09 67.87
C THR A 699 74.94 46.58 68.10
N HIS A 700 74.72 45.92 69.24
CA HIS A 700 73.45 45.28 69.58
C HIS A 700 72.25 46.24 69.56
N ARG A 701 72.40 47.49 70.04
CA ARG A 701 71.35 48.52 69.96
C ARG A 701 71.01 48.88 68.50
N GLN A 702 72.02 49.05 67.65
CA GLN A 702 71.81 49.34 66.22
C GLN A 702 71.24 48.14 65.46
N GLN A 703 71.57 46.91 65.86
CA GLN A 703 70.98 45.69 65.27
C GLN A 703 69.50 45.56 65.61
N ILE A 704 69.09 45.79 66.87
CA ILE A 704 67.68 45.76 67.27
C ILE A 704 66.88 46.79 66.46
N GLN A 705 67.40 48.02 66.34
CA GLN A 705 66.74 49.07 65.56
C GLN A 705 66.66 48.69 64.07
N ALA A 706 67.76 48.22 63.47
CA ALA A 706 67.78 47.80 62.07
C ALA A 706 66.89 46.57 61.79
N ASP A 707 66.71 45.67 62.77
CA ASP A 707 65.78 44.53 62.69
C ASP A 707 64.32 44.97 62.82
N GLN A 708 64.02 45.98 63.65
CA GLN A 708 62.69 46.58 63.74
C GLN A 708 62.34 47.31 62.44
N GLU A 709 63.26 48.12 61.90
CA GLU A 709 63.12 48.79 60.61
C GLU A 709 62.98 47.78 59.44
N TYR A 710 63.74 46.68 59.44
CA TYR A 710 63.62 45.61 58.45
C TYR A 710 62.26 44.88 58.54
N LYS A 711 61.80 44.58 59.76
CA LYS A 711 60.47 43.99 59.98
C LYS A 711 59.37 44.95 59.53
N ALA A 712 59.49 46.24 59.83
CA ALA A 712 58.56 47.27 59.38
C ALA A 712 58.52 47.35 57.84
N ARG A 713 59.68 47.45 57.16
CA ARG A 713 59.74 47.45 55.68
C ARG A 713 59.19 46.15 55.06
N LYS A 714 59.40 45.00 55.69
CA LYS A 714 58.82 43.73 55.23
C LYS A 714 57.31 43.64 55.46
N GLN A 715 56.81 44.19 56.57
CA GLN A 715 55.37 44.32 56.83
C GLN A 715 54.72 45.29 55.84
N GLU A 716 55.37 46.42 55.55
CA GLU A 716 54.94 47.40 54.56
C GLU A 716 54.90 46.80 53.15
N HIS A 717 55.95 46.10 52.70
CA HIS A 717 55.94 45.38 51.42
C HIS A 717 54.80 44.36 51.33
N ASN A 718 54.54 43.63 52.41
CA ASN A 718 53.43 42.68 52.47
C ASN A 718 52.06 43.38 52.44
N HIS A 719 51.94 44.56 53.05
CA HIS A 719 50.73 45.38 53.03
C HIS A 719 50.45 45.90 51.62
N LEU A 720 51.45 46.51 50.97
CA LEU A 720 51.37 46.96 49.57
C LEU A 720 51.07 45.80 48.61
N CYS A 721 51.67 44.63 48.80
CA CYS A 721 51.31 43.43 48.02
C CYS A 721 49.85 43.00 48.21
N ALA A 722 49.30 43.12 49.43
CA ALA A 722 47.92 42.77 49.71
C ALA A 722 46.93 43.80 49.13
N GLU A 723 47.26 45.08 49.20
CA GLU A 723 46.50 46.18 48.60
C GLU A 723 46.48 46.08 47.07
N SER A 724 47.65 45.95 46.42
CA SER A 724 47.76 45.74 44.97
C SER A 724 46.99 44.49 44.52
N LEU A 725 47.01 43.41 45.31
CA LEU A 725 46.23 42.20 45.02
C LEU A 725 44.72 42.44 45.08
N GLN A 726 44.23 43.15 46.10
CA GLN A 726 42.81 43.50 46.21
C GLN A 726 42.37 44.44 45.07
N ARG A 727 43.19 45.45 44.75
CA ARG A 727 42.94 46.38 43.64
C ARG A 727 42.84 45.66 42.31
N LEU A 728 43.86 44.86 41.95
CA LEU A 728 43.90 44.11 40.69
C LEU A 728 42.76 43.08 40.62
N GLN A 729 42.46 42.37 41.71
CA GLN A 729 41.30 41.46 41.75
C GLN A 729 39.98 42.22 41.54
N GLY A 730 39.83 43.41 42.12
CA GLY A 730 38.67 44.29 41.90
C GLY A 730 38.48 44.68 40.44
N VAL A 731 39.56 45.08 39.76
CA VAL A 731 39.54 45.44 38.32
C VAL A 731 39.17 44.23 37.45
N VAL A 732 39.76 43.06 37.70
CA VAL A 732 39.46 41.82 36.96
C VAL A 732 37.99 41.41 37.16
N ASN A 733 37.49 41.45 38.41
CA ASN A 733 36.08 41.19 38.72
C ASN A 733 35.15 42.19 38.01
N GLN A 734 35.47 43.48 38.03
CA GLN A 734 34.66 44.52 37.41
C GLN A 734 34.56 44.34 35.89
N ARG A 735 35.67 44.02 35.21
CA ARG A 735 35.66 43.75 33.76
C ARG A 735 34.87 42.50 33.39
N TRP A 736 34.94 41.46 34.22
CA TRP A 736 34.13 40.26 34.04
C TRP A 736 32.63 40.54 34.20
N LEU A 737 32.24 41.30 35.25
CA LEU A 737 30.86 41.75 35.45
C LEU A 737 30.34 42.65 34.31
N GLN A 738 31.22 43.44 33.69
CA GLN A 738 30.93 44.23 32.49
C GLN A 738 30.90 43.41 31.18
N LYS A 739 31.04 42.07 31.25
CA LYS A 739 31.09 41.14 30.10
C LYS A 739 32.18 41.47 29.07
N LEU A 740 33.28 42.08 29.50
CA LEU A 740 34.43 42.35 28.64
C LEU A 740 35.26 41.07 28.45
N ARG A 741 35.56 40.72 27.19
CA ARG A 741 36.27 39.46 26.85
C ARG A 741 37.75 39.43 27.25
N ALA A 742 38.35 40.56 27.63
CA ALA A 742 39.76 40.63 27.99
C ALA A 742 40.08 41.74 29.01
N VAL A 743 41.07 41.45 29.84
CA VAL A 743 41.85 42.40 30.64
C VAL A 743 42.94 42.99 29.74
N GLN A 744 43.07 44.31 29.72
CA GLN A 744 44.08 45.03 28.96
C GLN A 744 45.36 45.19 29.80
N VAL A 745 46.50 45.45 29.15
CA VAL A 745 47.78 45.59 29.84
C VAL A 745 47.75 46.72 30.88
N HIS A 746 47.09 47.83 30.55
CA HIS A 746 46.95 48.99 31.45
C HIS A 746 46.12 48.70 32.72
N ASP A 747 45.25 47.70 32.71
CA ASP A 747 44.53 47.27 33.92
C ASP A 747 45.44 46.52 34.90
N CYS A 748 46.50 45.89 34.36
CA CYS A 748 47.49 45.13 35.10
C CYS A 748 48.71 45.96 35.51
N GLU A 749 48.74 47.25 35.18
CA GLU A 749 49.80 48.18 35.58
C GLU A 749 49.67 48.50 37.07
N ASP A 750 50.66 48.04 37.84
CA ASP A 750 50.79 48.28 39.27
C ASP A 750 52.28 48.36 39.64
N HIS A 751 52.64 49.28 40.52
CA HIS A 751 54.01 49.41 41.04
C HIS A 751 54.57 48.13 41.66
N MET A 752 53.70 47.25 42.19
CA MET A 752 54.08 45.97 42.78
C MET A 752 54.08 44.79 41.78
N VAL A 753 53.67 44.99 40.52
CA VAL A 753 53.71 43.93 39.49
C VAL A 753 55.08 43.89 38.80
N GLN A 754 55.55 42.69 38.46
CA GLN A 754 56.81 42.46 37.74
C GLN A 754 56.67 42.66 36.23
N ASN A 755 55.59 42.12 35.64
CA ASN A 755 55.33 42.18 34.20
C ASN A 755 53.81 42.20 33.93
N ALA A 756 53.28 43.39 33.65
CA ALA A 756 51.85 43.60 33.41
C ALA A 756 51.34 42.87 32.14
N LEU A 757 52.19 42.74 31.11
CA LEU A 757 51.86 42.04 29.86
C LEU A 757 51.69 40.52 30.10
N ALA A 758 52.59 39.91 30.87
CA ALA A 758 52.50 38.49 31.22
C ALA A 758 51.29 38.20 32.13
N LEU A 759 51.02 39.08 33.10
CA LEU A 759 49.84 39.00 33.95
C LEU A 759 48.53 39.09 33.14
N ALA A 760 48.42 40.07 32.24
CA ALA A 760 47.28 40.19 31.34
C ALA A 760 47.11 38.96 30.44
N GLY A 761 48.22 38.39 29.94
CA GLY A 761 48.21 37.15 29.15
C GLY A 761 47.62 35.94 29.89
N GLU A 762 48.09 35.66 31.11
CA GLU A 762 47.54 34.55 31.92
C GLU A 762 46.06 34.78 32.31
N LEU A 763 45.67 36.01 32.62
CA LEU A 763 44.29 36.35 32.93
C LEU A 763 43.37 36.22 31.71
N ASN A 764 43.81 36.65 30.52
CA ASN A 764 43.06 36.50 29.27
C ASN A 764 42.89 35.02 28.87
N GLY A 765 43.89 34.18 29.16
CA GLY A 765 43.77 32.72 29.05
C GLY A 765 42.75 32.10 30.01
N CYS A 766 42.33 32.80 31.07
CA CYS A 766 41.22 32.39 31.94
C CYS A 766 39.88 32.90 31.40
N PHE A 767 39.82 34.17 30.96
CA PHE A 767 38.61 34.77 30.37
C PHE A 767 38.14 33.97 29.14
N GLU A 768 39.04 33.59 28.24
CA GLU A 768 38.72 32.74 27.07
C GLU A 768 38.14 31.38 27.49
N ARG A 769 38.68 30.74 28.54
CA ARG A 769 38.17 29.44 29.02
C ARG A 769 36.78 29.57 29.62
N TRP A 770 36.57 30.53 30.52
CA TRP A 770 35.27 30.79 31.14
C TRP A 770 34.22 31.21 30.12
N TRP A 771 34.60 31.99 29.10
CA TRP A 771 33.69 32.40 28.03
C TRP A 771 33.24 31.21 27.16
N ARG A 772 34.17 30.34 26.74
CA ARG A 772 33.85 29.10 26.01
C ARG A 772 32.96 28.17 26.83
N ALA A 773 33.22 28.06 28.14
CA ALA A 773 32.36 27.32 29.06
C ALA A 773 30.96 27.95 29.15
N ALA A 774 30.85 29.27 29.31
CA ALA A 774 29.56 29.97 29.38
C ALA A 774 28.72 29.80 28.10
N GLU A 775 29.31 29.91 26.91
CA GLU A 775 28.59 29.65 25.65
C GLU A 775 28.13 28.19 25.52
N LEU A 776 28.93 27.22 25.98
CA LEU A 776 28.53 25.81 26.02
C LEU A 776 27.39 25.55 27.01
N HIS A 777 27.43 26.16 28.21
CA HIS A 777 26.34 26.03 29.20
C HIS A 777 25.02 26.60 28.65
N ALA A 778 25.06 27.76 28.01
CA ALA A 778 23.90 28.40 27.40
C ALA A 778 23.31 27.55 26.25
N PHE A 779 24.15 26.96 25.40
CA PHE A 779 23.72 26.03 24.37
C PHE A 779 23.03 24.78 24.96
N LEU A 780 23.63 24.16 25.98
CA LEU A 780 23.04 22.97 26.62
C LEU A 780 21.71 23.28 27.31
N GLU A 781 21.57 24.47 27.90
CA GLU A 781 20.31 24.93 28.49
C GLU A 781 19.21 25.13 27.44
N GLN A 782 19.53 25.67 26.25
CA GLN A 782 18.58 25.75 25.14
C GLN A 782 18.14 24.36 24.64
N VAL A 783 19.07 23.41 24.53
CA VAL A 783 18.75 22.02 24.15
C VAL A 783 17.87 21.34 25.21
N GLU A 784 18.21 21.43 26.50
CA GLU A 784 17.42 20.88 27.60
C GLU A 784 16.00 21.49 27.66
N ASN A 785 15.88 22.82 27.48
CA ASN A 785 14.58 23.51 27.45
C ASN A 785 13.72 23.08 26.25
N THR A 786 14.31 22.90 25.07
CA THR A 786 13.61 22.40 23.88
C THR A 786 13.11 20.98 24.11
N ILE A 787 13.94 20.10 24.71
CA ILE A 787 13.56 18.72 25.07
C ILE A 787 12.40 18.68 26.09
N GLN A 788 12.28 19.68 26.97
CA GLN A 788 11.16 19.78 27.94
C GLN A 788 9.82 20.13 27.27
N GLN A 789 9.80 20.91 26.19
CA GLN A 789 8.56 21.32 25.50
C GLN A 789 7.75 20.13 24.96
N PHE A 790 8.42 19.05 24.57
CA PHE A 790 7.78 17.81 24.10
C PHE A 790 7.03 17.01 25.21
N GLY A 791 6.96 17.52 26.45
CA GLY A 791 6.21 16.91 27.55
C GLY A 791 4.74 17.33 27.68
N GLY A 792 4.27 18.33 26.93
CA GLY A 792 2.96 18.97 27.16
C GLY A 792 1.75 18.44 26.36
N ALA A 793 1.96 17.69 25.28
CA ALA A 793 0.91 17.36 24.31
C ALA A 793 0.16 16.04 24.63
N SER A 794 -0.87 16.14 25.47
CA SER A 794 -2.03 15.23 25.59
C SER A 794 -1.81 13.71 25.47
N LEU A 795 -1.25 13.10 26.53
CA LEU A 795 -1.19 11.64 26.72
C LEU A 795 -2.45 11.04 27.41
N ARG A 796 -3.64 11.63 27.20
CA ARG A 796 -4.91 11.16 27.84
C ARG A 796 -5.84 10.31 26.96
N ASN A 797 -5.63 10.24 25.65
CA ASN A 797 -6.59 9.63 24.72
C ASN A 797 -6.12 8.35 23.98
N LEU A 798 -4.96 7.78 24.34
CA LEU A 798 -4.38 6.61 23.63
C LEU A 798 -3.88 5.47 24.55
N LEU A 799 -4.38 5.38 25.79
CA LEU A 799 -4.11 4.26 26.69
C LEU A 799 -5.41 3.79 27.38
N PRO A 800 -5.85 2.52 27.18
CA PRO A 800 -6.88 1.93 28.00
C PRO A 800 -6.42 1.78 29.45
N TRP A 801 -7.27 2.20 30.40
CA TRP A 801 -7.02 2.07 31.83
C TRP A 801 -7.07 0.59 32.27
N SER A 802 -5.93 -0.13 32.31
CA SER A 802 -5.71 -1.31 33.20
C SER A 802 -4.34 -1.99 33.03
N SER A 803 -3.26 -1.38 33.55
CA SER A 803 -1.94 -2.06 33.62
C SER A 803 -1.11 -1.74 34.87
N ARG A 804 -1.76 -1.35 35.98
CA ARG A 804 -1.10 -0.97 37.24
C ARG A 804 -0.62 -2.15 38.11
N ALA A 805 -0.49 -3.36 37.53
CA ALA A 805 -0.37 -4.61 38.29
C ALA A 805 0.68 -5.64 37.78
N VAL A 806 1.46 -5.36 36.73
CA VAL A 806 2.36 -6.38 36.11
C VAL A 806 3.86 -6.07 36.27
N TRP A 807 4.23 -4.93 36.87
CA TRP A 807 5.63 -4.59 37.21
C TRP A 807 6.11 -5.25 38.51
N GLY A 808 5.85 -6.54 38.67
CA GLY A 808 6.23 -7.30 39.85
C GLY A 808 6.15 -8.81 39.63
N SER A 809 7.31 -9.45 39.57
CA SER A 809 7.54 -10.91 39.58
C SER A 809 7.25 -11.66 38.26
N CYS A 810 8.30 -11.97 37.49
CA CYS A 810 8.48 -13.25 36.80
C CYS A 810 9.98 -13.47 36.42
N PRO A 811 10.48 -14.72 36.28
CA PRO A 811 11.91 -15.05 36.12
C PRO A 811 12.40 -15.19 34.66
N ALA A 812 13.70 -15.47 34.47
CA ALA A 812 14.48 -15.49 33.21
C ALA A 812 14.29 -16.72 32.27
N GLU A 813 15.08 -16.83 31.16
CA GLU A 813 15.38 -18.01 30.23
C GLU A 813 14.74 -18.18 28.78
N THR A 814 15.36 -17.71 27.65
CA THR A 814 15.24 -18.16 26.19
C THR A 814 16.65 -18.44 25.75
N ARG A 815 16.89 -19.20 24.69
CA ARG A 815 18.04 -18.89 23.83
C ARG A 815 17.65 -18.31 22.47
N THR A 816 18.38 -17.28 22.08
CA THR A 816 18.93 -17.01 20.74
C THR A 816 18.21 -17.65 19.52
N LEU A 817 17.69 -16.80 18.65
CA LEU A 817 17.76 -17.05 17.21
C LEU A 817 19.22 -16.82 16.73
N PRO A 818 19.75 -17.61 15.79
CA PRO A 818 20.97 -17.24 15.08
C PRO A 818 20.68 -16.00 14.19
N PRO A 819 21.69 -15.16 13.89
CA PRO A 819 21.54 -14.20 12.81
C PRO A 819 21.32 -14.96 11.49
N PRO A 820 20.53 -14.44 10.53
CA PRO A 820 20.55 -14.98 9.19
C PRO A 820 21.99 -14.95 8.68
N ALA A 821 22.49 -16.07 8.16
CA ALA A 821 23.86 -16.16 7.70
C ALA A 821 24.14 -15.04 6.69
N CYS A 822 25.30 -14.37 6.81
CA CYS A 822 25.77 -13.44 5.79
C CYS A 822 26.14 -14.20 4.52
N ARG A 823 25.13 -14.50 3.71
CA ARG A 823 25.25 -14.82 2.29
C ARG A 823 24.39 -13.85 1.50
N ASP A 824 25.04 -13.21 0.53
CA ASP A 824 24.47 -12.38 -0.54
C ASP A 824 23.81 -11.04 -0.16
N ALA A 825 23.91 -10.59 1.10
CA ALA A 825 23.56 -9.22 1.50
C ALA A 825 24.63 -8.16 1.12
N PHE A 826 25.82 -8.58 0.66
CA PHE A 826 26.91 -7.72 0.21
C PHE A 826 27.32 -8.06 -1.23
N ASN A 827 26.46 -7.72 -2.19
CA ASN A 827 26.84 -7.44 -3.58
C ASN A 827 25.74 -6.60 -4.27
N LEU A 828 25.65 -5.33 -3.87
CA LEU A 828 24.98 -4.28 -4.64
C LEU A 828 25.98 -3.63 -5.62
N SER A 829 26.59 -4.46 -6.46
CA SER A 829 27.45 -4.06 -7.58
C SER A 829 27.50 -5.20 -8.60
N GLU A 830 27.39 -4.86 -9.87
CA GLU A 830 27.43 -5.80 -10.99
C GLU A 830 28.78 -6.55 -11.02
N PRO A 831 28.80 -7.89 -11.22
CA PRO A 831 30.04 -8.57 -11.58
C PRO A 831 30.42 -8.19 -13.02
N LEU A 832 31.67 -7.80 -13.23
CA LEU A 832 32.23 -7.56 -14.56
C LEU A 832 32.25 -8.87 -15.39
N PRO A 833 32.04 -8.81 -16.71
CA PRO A 833 31.91 -10.00 -17.56
C PRO A 833 33.28 -10.60 -17.91
N SER A 834 33.91 -11.27 -16.96
CA SER A 834 35.09 -12.11 -17.19
C SER A 834 35.31 -13.10 -16.04
N GLU A 835 34.70 -14.28 -16.13
CA GLU A 835 35.11 -15.58 -15.54
C GLU A 835 33.91 -16.56 -15.59
N LEU A 836 33.62 -17.04 -16.80
CA LEU A 836 32.83 -18.25 -17.04
C LEU A 836 33.65 -19.13 -17.97
N GLU A 837 34.48 -20.01 -17.40
CA GLU A 837 35.10 -21.09 -18.16
C GLU A 837 34.02 -22.13 -18.48
N GLU A 838 33.84 -22.40 -19.78
CA GLU A 838 32.88 -23.39 -20.27
C GLU A 838 33.41 -24.81 -19.98
N HIS A 839 32.78 -25.51 -19.04
CA HIS A 839 32.89 -26.97 -18.96
C HIS A 839 31.78 -27.61 -19.82
N PRO A 840 32.12 -28.44 -20.83
CA PRO A 840 31.14 -29.11 -21.68
C PRO A 840 30.20 -30.02 -20.89
N LEU A 841 28.94 -30.12 -21.34
CA LEU A 841 27.87 -30.81 -20.61
C LEU A 841 27.88 -32.35 -20.74
N ASP A 842 28.84 -32.93 -21.47
CA ASP A 842 28.77 -34.32 -21.96
C ASP A 842 29.33 -35.38 -20.98
N ASP A 843 30.16 -35.00 -19.99
CA ASP A 843 30.85 -35.95 -19.11
C ASP A 843 30.01 -36.48 -17.90
N LEU A 844 28.72 -36.13 -17.80
CA LEU A 844 27.89 -36.47 -16.64
C LEU A 844 26.89 -37.62 -16.84
N TRP A 845 26.93 -38.36 -17.95
CA TRP A 845 26.00 -39.47 -18.21
C TRP A 845 26.60 -40.86 -18.48
N GLU A 846 27.92 -41.02 -18.59
CA GLU A 846 28.57 -42.34 -18.77
C GLU A 846 29.57 -42.70 -17.65
N ALA A 847 29.07 -43.20 -16.51
CA ALA A 847 29.90 -43.82 -15.47
C ALA A 847 29.22 -45.04 -14.80
N GLY A 848 28.60 -45.90 -15.61
CA GLY A 848 27.86 -47.09 -15.15
C GLY A 848 28.65 -48.41 -15.24
N ALA A 849 29.80 -48.55 -14.55
CA ALA A 849 30.49 -49.84 -14.42
C ALA A 849 31.31 -49.95 -13.12
N PRO A 850 31.28 -51.09 -12.39
CA PRO A 850 32.01 -51.25 -11.14
C PRO A 850 33.46 -51.68 -11.36
N LYS A 851 34.43 -51.01 -10.71
CA LYS A 851 35.81 -51.52 -10.60
C LYS A 851 36.41 -51.38 -9.20
N GLU A 852 36.65 -52.57 -8.65
CA GLU A 852 37.79 -52.99 -7.83
C GLU A 852 37.96 -52.49 -6.38
N GLN A 853 38.47 -53.43 -5.59
CA GLN A 853 38.52 -53.39 -4.12
C GLN A 853 39.78 -52.64 -3.64
N PHE A 854 39.62 -51.64 -2.79
CA PHE A 854 40.70 -51.19 -1.92
C PHE A 854 40.59 -51.80 -0.53
N VAL A 855 41.55 -52.66 -0.21
CA VAL A 855 41.65 -53.35 1.09
C VAL A 855 42.38 -52.45 2.09
N LEU A 856 41.69 -52.03 3.16
CA LEU A 856 42.31 -51.46 4.35
C LEU A 856 42.28 -52.49 5.50
N LYS A 857 43.43 -52.72 6.13
CA LYS A 857 43.60 -53.66 7.24
C LYS A 857 43.08 -53.09 8.57
N PRO A 858 42.65 -53.92 9.54
CA PRO A 858 41.88 -53.50 10.71
C PRO A 858 42.70 -53.38 12.01
N THR A 859 42.21 -52.59 12.99
CA THR A 859 42.10 -52.84 14.46
C THR A 859 41.87 -51.50 15.23
N PRO A 860 41.33 -51.49 16.47
CA PRO A 860 40.12 -52.19 16.93
C PRO A 860 39.16 -51.37 17.85
N ALA A 861 37.92 -51.88 17.98
CA ALA A 861 37.02 -51.80 19.15
C ALA A 861 36.41 -50.46 19.64
N PHE A 862 35.09 -50.31 19.41
CA PHE A 862 34.09 -50.40 20.50
C PHE A 862 32.70 -50.79 19.94
N GLN A 863 31.89 -51.55 20.69
CA GLN A 863 30.60 -52.11 20.25
C GLN A 863 29.37 -51.34 20.78
N PRO A 864 28.29 -51.28 19.99
CA PRO A 864 26.91 -51.34 20.50
C PRO A 864 26.16 -52.64 20.07
N PRO A 865 24.99 -52.95 20.67
CA PRO A 865 24.36 -54.29 20.66
C PRO A 865 23.52 -54.61 19.41
N PRO A 866 23.03 -55.87 19.23
CA PRO A 866 22.78 -56.42 17.89
C PRO A 866 21.45 -56.00 17.26
N ARG A 867 21.51 -55.59 15.99
CA ARG A 867 20.34 -55.61 15.10
C ARG A 867 20.07 -57.06 14.67
N ARG A 868 18.86 -57.56 14.93
CA ARG A 868 18.36 -58.78 14.28
C ARG A 868 18.23 -58.51 12.78
N SER A 869 18.82 -59.38 11.97
CA SER A 869 18.61 -59.40 10.53
C SER A 869 17.16 -59.78 10.21
N ALA A 870 16.54 -58.99 9.33
CA ALA A 870 15.43 -59.43 8.51
C ALA A 870 15.89 -59.27 7.06
N GLU A 871 16.23 -60.38 6.41
CA GLU A 871 16.54 -60.39 4.99
C GLU A 871 15.25 -60.08 4.23
N LEU A 872 15.22 -58.92 3.58
CA LEU A 872 14.10 -58.53 2.73
C LEU A 872 14.26 -59.23 1.38
N GLN A 873 13.77 -60.46 1.28
CA GLN A 873 13.61 -61.14 0.00
C GLN A 873 12.65 -60.31 -0.86
N LEU A 874 13.18 -59.67 -1.91
CA LEU A 874 12.38 -58.99 -2.91
C LEU A 874 11.58 -60.03 -3.70
N ALA A 875 10.32 -60.21 -3.31
CA ALA A 875 9.34 -60.88 -4.14
C ALA A 875 9.16 -60.09 -5.46
N ARG A 876 8.97 -60.81 -6.57
CA ARG A 876 8.63 -60.20 -7.86
C ARG A 876 7.16 -59.78 -7.84
N ASP A 877 6.87 -58.61 -7.27
CA ASP A 877 5.52 -58.04 -7.32
C ASP A 877 5.27 -57.33 -8.66
N GLU A 878 4.25 -57.80 -9.37
CA GLU A 878 3.79 -57.27 -10.66
C GLU A 878 3.32 -55.80 -10.57
N GLY A 879 3.01 -55.32 -9.35
CA GLY A 879 2.60 -53.94 -9.08
C GLY A 879 3.64 -52.87 -9.43
N CYS A 880 4.95 -53.17 -9.33
CA CYS A 880 6.00 -52.21 -9.71
C CYS A 880 6.00 -51.93 -11.22
N SER A 881 5.61 -52.91 -12.05
CA SER A 881 5.51 -52.73 -13.51
C SER A 881 4.30 -51.86 -13.88
N ALA A 882 3.20 -51.96 -13.14
CA ALA A 882 2.02 -51.12 -13.36
C ALA A 882 2.29 -49.64 -13.04
N ILE A 883 3.00 -49.36 -11.93
CA ILE A 883 3.39 -48.00 -11.55
C ILE A 883 4.37 -47.40 -12.57
N TYR A 884 5.34 -48.17 -13.07
CA TYR A 884 6.20 -47.74 -14.17
C TYR A 884 5.42 -47.48 -15.48
N ALA A 885 4.37 -48.26 -15.77
CA ALA A 885 3.52 -48.07 -16.95
C ALA A 885 2.62 -46.82 -16.86
N GLU A 886 2.08 -46.51 -15.67
CA GLU A 886 1.31 -45.28 -15.44
C GLU A 886 2.19 -44.03 -15.43
N LEU A 887 3.43 -44.10 -14.92
CA LEU A 887 4.35 -42.96 -14.93
C LEU A 887 4.99 -42.71 -16.30
N SER A 888 5.28 -43.77 -17.07
CA SER A 888 5.95 -43.64 -18.37
C SER A 888 5.06 -43.10 -19.49
N LYS A 889 3.74 -43.37 -19.47
CA LYS A 889 2.80 -42.86 -20.49
C LYS A 889 2.74 -41.32 -20.53
N PRO A 890 2.46 -40.60 -19.43
CA PRO A 890 2.48 -39.13 -19.41
C PRO A 890 3.85 -38.55 -19.81
N LEU A 891 4.94 -39.22 -19.41
CA LEU A 891 6.30 -38.83 -19.79
C LEU A 891 6.56 -38.98 -21.30
N HIS A 892 6.12 -40.08 -21.93
CA HIS A 892 6.23 -40.27 -23.38
C HIS A 892 5.36 -39.30 -24.18
N GLU A 893 4.11 -39.07 -23.75
CA GLU A 893 3.21 -38.12 -24.42
C GLU A 893 3.63 -36.67 -24.20
N SER A 894 4.20 -36.33 -23.04
CA SER A 894 4.76 -34.99 -22.79
C SER A 894 6.08 -34.77 -23.53
N TRP A 895 6.91 -35.80 -23.71
CA TRP A 895 8.09 -35.72 -24.57
C TRP A 895 7.69 -35.50 -26.04
N ARG A 896 6.62 -36.15 -26.50
CA ARG A 896 6.02 -35.92 -27.82
C ARG A 896 5.43 -34.49 -27.96
N LEU A 897 4.67 -34.01 -26.99
CA LEU A 897 4.13 -32.64 -26.98
C LEU A 897 5.24 -31.57 -26.92
N ALA A 898 6.34 -31.84 -26.21
CA ALA A 898 7.52 -30.98 -26.19
C ALA A 898 8.30 -30.96 -27.52
N GLN A 899 8.16 -32.01 -28.35
CA GLN A 899 8.68 -32.01 -29.73
C GLN A 899 7.73 -31.31 -30.72
N GLU A 900 6.42 -31.39 -30.49
CA GLU A 900 5.40 -30.69 -31.30
C GLU A 900 5.39 -29.16 -31.06
N MET A 901 5.87 -28.69 -29.89
CA MET A 901 6.14 -27.27 -29.60
C MET A 901 7.59 -26.88 -29.94
N LYS A 902 7.81 -26.32 -31.14
CA LYS A 902 9.14 -25.97 -31.67
C LYS A 902 10.04 -25.17 -30.70
N LEU A 903 11.22 -25.71 -30.42
CA LEU A 903 12.41 -24.95 -30.02
C LEU A 903 13.00 -24.19 -31.24
N PRO A 904 13.77 -23.10 -31.02
CA PRO A 904 14.64 -22.54 -32.06
C PRO A 904 15.68 -23.58 -32.49
N GLN A 905 15.97 -23.66 -33.79
CA GLN A 905 16.93 -24.64 -34.33
C GLN A 905 18.35 -24.36 -33.83
N ILE A 906 19.02 -25.42 -33.35
CA ILE A 906 20.47 -25.56 -33.34
C ILE A 906 20.79 -26.74 -34.28
N SER A 907 21.94 -26.67 -34.94
CA SER A 907 22.29 -27.34 -36.20
C SER A 907 22.31 -28.88 -36.22
N ASP A 908 21.78 -29.43 -37.31
CA ASP A 908 22.02 -30.70 -38.01
C ASP A 908 22.89 -31.80 -37.35
N GLY A 909 22.33 -33.02 -37.25
CA GLY A 909 23.09 -34.23 -36.90
C GLY A 909 22.32 -35.57 -36.84
N CYS A 910 22.08 -36.19 -38.00
CA CYS A 910 21.72 -37.62 -38.22
C CYS A 910 20.29 -38.15 -37.92
N PHE A 911 19.94 -39.23 -38.65
CA PHE A 911 18.79 -40.18 -38.52
C PHE A 911 17.50 -39.86 -39.35
N PRO A 912 16.72 -40.87 -39.82
CA PRO A 912 16.70 -41.18 -41.26
C PRO A 912 15.43 -40.79 -42.04
N THR A 913 15.61 -40.66 -43.35
CA THR A 913 14.76 -39.96 -44.32
C THR A 913 13.62 -40.80 -44.95
N THR A 914 12.66 -41.29 -44.15
CA THR A 914 11.48 -42.01 -44.71
C THR A 914 10.12 -41.63 -44.13
N LEU A 915 10.06 -40.64 -43.22
CA LEU A 915 8.82 -40.07 -42.68
C LEU A 915 8.70 -38.54 -42.91
N SER A 916 9.71 -37.93 -43.56
CA SER A 916 9.76 -36.49 -43.80
C SER A 916 8.93 -36.09 -45.03
N ASP A 917 8.99 -36.86 -46.10
CA ASP A 917 8.59 -36.40 -47.43
C ASP A 917 7.07 -36.21 -47.57
N ASP A 918 6.25 -37.11 -47.01
CA ASP A 918 4.78 -36.96 -47.00
C ASP A 918 4.33 -35.81 -46.09
N LEU A 919 4.99 -35.62 -44.94
CA LEU A 919 4.69 -34.52 -44.02
C LEU A 919 5.10 -33.17 -44.62
N GLN A 920 6.23 -33.14 -45.32
CA GLN A 920 6.75 -31.96 -45.97
C GLN A 920 5.95 -31.61 -47.23
N ALA A 921 5.48 -32.59 -48.01
CA ALA A 921 4.53 -32.37 -49.09
C ALA A 921 3.18 -31.82 -48.59
N ALA A 922 2.68 -32.33 -47.45
CA ALA A 922 1.46 -31.81 -46.82
C ALA A 922 1.64 -30.38 -46.27
N LEU A 923 2.81 -30.07 -45.69
CA LEU A 923 3.16 -28.74 -45.22
C LEU A 923 3.35 -27.76 -46.38
N GLU A 924 4.06 -28.14 -47.46
CA GLU A 924 4.26 -27.31 -48.65
C GLU A 924 2.96 -27.06 -49.43
N ALA A 925 2.05 -28.03 -49.47
CA ALA A 925 0.72 -27.84 -50.06
C ALA A 925 -0.11 -26.82 -49.25
N ARG A 926 -0.13 -26.96 -47.93
CA ARG A 926 -0.85 -26.06 -47.02
C ARG A 926 -0.22 -24.67 -46.97
N GLN A 927 1.10 -24.59 -47.06
CA GLN A 927 1.84 -23.33 -47.11
C GLN A 927 1.68 -22.63 -48.47
N LYS A 928 1.58 -23.36 -49.59
CA LYS A 928 1.19 -22.77 -50.89
C LYS A 928 -0.27 -22.27 -50.90
N GLU A 929 -1.19 -22.91 -50.19
CA GLU A 929 -2.55 -22.38 -50.02
C GLU A 929 -2.57 -21.10 -49.18
N THR A 930 -1.85 -21.03 -48.06
CA THR A 930 -1.78 -19.81 -47.25
C THR A 930 -1.02 -18.68 -47.95
N ASP A 931 0.14 -18.97 -48.55
CA ASP A 931 0.97 -17.97 -49.22
C ASP A 931 0.30 -17.49 -50.51
N GLY A 932 -0.40 -18.39 -51.23
CA GLY A 932 -1.23 -18.04 -52.37
C GLY A 932 -2.50 -17.24 -52.01
N ALA A 933 -2.97 -17.29 -50.76
CA ALA A 933 -3.99 -16.36 -50.25
C ALA A 933 -3.37 -15.01 -49.87
N TRP A 934 -2.24 -15.01 -49.17
CA TRP A 934 -1.51 -13.80 -48.77
C TRP A 934 -0.94 -13.00 -49.96
N GLN A 935 -0.46 -13.64 -51.03
CA GLN A 935 -0.05 -12.94 -52.25
C GLN A 935 -1.21 -12.24 -52.94
N ARG A 936 -2.40 -12.85 -53.02
CA ARG A 936 -3.61 -12.20 -53.55
C ARG A 936 -4.05 -11.00 -52.71
N VAL A 937 -3.82 -11.03 -51.39
CA VAL A 937 -4.02 -9.87 -50.50
C VAL A 937 -2.95 -8.80 -50.73
N LEU A 938 -1.67 -9.16 -50.85
CA LEU A 938 -0.56 -8.23 -51.07
C LEU A 938 -0.62 -7.52 -52.44
N GLU A 939 -1.08 -8.21 -53.48
CA GLU A 939 -1.34 -7.61 -54.81
C GLU A 939 -2.50 -6.61 -54.77
N ALA A 940 -3.53 -6.86 -53.93
CA ALA A 940 -4.63 -5.92 -53.71
C ALA A 940 -4.24 -4.68 -52.87
N MET A 941 -3.13 -4.73 -52.11
CA MET A 941 -2.70 -3.67 -51.19
C MET A 941 -1.95 -2.48 -51.82
N HIS A 942 -1.73 -2.46 -53.14
CA HIS A 942 -0.91 -1.43 -53.79
C HIS A 942 -1.60 -0.08 -54.09
N GLY A 943 -2.83 0.14 -53.60
CA GLY A 943 -3.57 1.40 -53.79
C GLY A 943 -3.82 2.17 -52.48
N GLN A 944 -3.02 3.21 -52.19
CA GLN A 944 -3.33 4.15 -51.10
C GLN A 944 -4.62 4.93 -51.42
N GLY A 945 -5.64 4.79 -50.56
CA GLY A 945 -6.89 5.58 -50.66
C GLY A 945 -8.18 4.93 -50.14
N ARG A 946 -8.14 3.74 -49.51
CA ARG A 946 -9.34 2.96 -49.17
C ARG A 946 -9.32 2.31 -47.78
N PHE A 947 -9.13 3.09 -46.71
CA PHE A 947 -9.24 2.59 -45.33
C PHE A 947 -10.67 2.10 -45.01
N ASP A 948 -11.68 2.96 -45.23
CA ASP A 948 -13.09 2.63 -44.96
C ASP A 948 -13.64 1.50 -45.83
N ALA A 949 -13.14 1.37 -47.07
CA ALA A 949 -13.58 0.28 -47.95
C ALA A 949 -12.89 -1.04 -47.61
N LEU A 950 -11.63 -1.03 -47.14
CA LEU A 950 -10.93 -2.23 -46.67
C LEU A 950 -11.67 -2.84 -45.46
N MET A 951 -11.96 -2.01 -44.45
CA MET A 951 -12.65 -2.45 -43.24
C MET A 951 -14.08 -2.98 -43.52
N ARG A 952 -14.81 -2.39 -44.47
CA ARG A 952 -16.09 -2.95 -44.95
C ARG A 952 -15.93 -4.24 -45.75
N SER A 953 -14.89 -4.35 -46.58
CA SER A 953 -14.64 -5.55 -47.41
C SER A 953 -14.17 -6.77 -46.61
N CYS A 954 -13.59 -6.56 -45.44
CA CYS A 954 -13.18 -7.62 -44.52
C CYS A 954 -14.27 -8.01 -43.51
N GLY A 955 -15.50 -7.47 -43.61
CA GLY A 955 -16.58 -7.70 -42.63
C GLY A 955 -16.41 -6.99 -41.28
N LEU A 956 -15.28 -6.33 -41.03
CA LEU A 956 -14.94 -5.72 -39.74
C LEU A 956 -15.65 -4.37 -39.47
N LEU A 957 -16.38 -3.84 -40.45
CA LEU A 957 -17.32 -2.73 -40.28
C LEU A 957 -18.69 -3.08 -40.87
N GLU A 958 -19.54 -3.66 -40.05
CA GLU A 958 -20.98 -3.75 -40.32
C GLU A 958 -21.69 -2.44 -39.93
N GLU A 959 -22.88 -2.22 -40.50
CA GLU A 959 -23.83 -1.26 -39.93
C GLU A 959 -24.34 -1.80 -38.58
N PRO A 960 -24.60 -0.94 -37.58
CA PRO A 960 -24.98 -1.40 -36.24
C PRO A 960 -26.23 -2.28 -36.32
N ALA A 961 -26.10 -3.54 -35.90
CA ALA A 961 -27.22 -4.44 -35.78
C ALA A 961 -28.27 -3.80 -34.83
N PRO A 962 -29.57 -3.77 -35.18
CA PRO A 962 -30.56 -3.16 -34.32
C PRO A 962 -30.55 -3.82 -32.93
N LEU A 963 -30.54 -3.01 -31.88
CA LEU A 963 -30.62 -3.49 -30.50
C LEU A 963 -31.98 -4.17 -30.30
N TYR A 964 -31.99 -5.36 -29.70
CA TYR A 964 -33.23 -6.12 -29.52
C TYR A 964 -34.22 -5.35 -28.62
N VAL A 965 -33.68 -4.54 -27.70
CA VAL A 965 -34.36 -3.48 -26.93
C VAL A 965 -35.47 -2.78 -27.73
N LEU A 966 -35.24 -2.33 -28.96
CA LEU A 966 -36.29 -1.58 -29.68
C LEU A 966 -37.41 -2.45 -30.21
N SER A 967 -37.15 -3.71 -30.56
CA SER A 967 -38.23 -4.63 -30.91
C SER A 967 -39.18 -4.87 -29.74
N ARG A 968 -38.69 -4.63 -28.50
CA ARG A 968 -39.44 -4.73 -27.25
C ARG A 968 -40.03 -3.38 -26.84
N LEU A 969 -39.24 -2.31 -26.72
CA LEU A 969 -39.72 -0.96 -26.40
C LEU A 969 -40.76 -0.44 -27.40
N LEU A 970 -40.62 -0.69 -28.71
CA LEU A 970 -41.64 -0.28 -29.69
C LEU A 970 -42.90 -1.17 -29.67
N ARG A 971 -42.84 -2.38 -29.10
CA ARG A 971 -44.02 -3.24 -28.86
C ARG A 971 -44.72 -2.89 -27.56
N GLU A 972 -43.96 -2.65 -26.50
CA GLU A 972 -44.44 -2.16 -25.20
C GLU A 972 -45.00 -0.73 -25.35
N GLU A 973 -44.41 0.15 -26.17
CA GLU A 973 -45.01 1.45 -26.53
C GLU A 973 -46.30 1.31 -27.36
N GLY A 974 -46.45 0.23 -28.13
CA GLY A 974 -47.71 -0.11 -28.80
C GLY A 974 -48.85 -0.50 -27.83
N GLN A 975 -48.53 -0.74 -26.56
CA GLN A 975 -49.49 -0.91 -25.47
C GLN A 975 -49.58 0.34 -24.57
N LEU A 976 -48.45 1.05 -24.31
CA LEU A 976 -48.39 2.29 -23.51
C LEU A 976 -48.93 3.55 -24.24
N THR A 977 -49.51 3.41 -25.44
CA THR A 977 -50.17 4.51 -26.17
C THR A 977 -51.62 4.21 -26.56
N GLN A 978 -52.21 3.13 -26.02
CA GLN A 978 -53.66 2.91 -25.95
C GLN A 978 -54.17 3.18 -24.54
#